data_AF-R7IP82-F1
#
_entry.id   AF-R7IP82-F1
#
_cell.length_a   1.000
_cell.length_b   1.000
_cell.length_c   1.000
_cell.angle_alpha   90.00
_cell.angle_beta   90.00
_cell.angle_gamma   90.00
#
_symmetry.space_group_name_H-M   'P 1'
#
loop_
_entity.id
_entity.type
_entity.pdbx_description
1 polymer ?
#
loop_
_entity_poly.entity_id
_entity_poly.type
_entity_poly.pdbx_seq_one_letter_code
_entity_poly.pdbx_strand_id
1 'polypeptide(L)'
;MRKSWKRIVAAGLAAVTMCTSVNLQAFAEDGTILSAEAKWDGVTMTNSYEGDGYTVTYTLSGYWEGGYNASIRIDNVSQEAIHNWYLRVDSEKDLFNIWNGSIYEETETGYVIKNAGWNQDIPKGGYVEFGISGNKNFDGFPEKCELAGGIQQEDTQCYAVNYHLDNDWQLGFTATINIGAKSDRTIEDWILEFDYNREITSVWNAVIESHEGNHYVIRNVGYNANISNGQDVYFGFQGTGGTSLEEPQNYNLYSYAYNNNIVEEKSIVFDVCGDDVSNIPGVQLVCAGEYAQKPENPVREGFYFTGWYTDEDKKQLFDFDNTQIQDNITLYAGWLDYTNTTDTDGDGIVDELEIVIGTNPNSVDTDGDGLSDYDEIEKVYTNPLRRDSDDNGIEDGDEDYDGDGITNKFEITLGTDPTLSDTDGDGLNDYDEVNKYGTNPILVDTDTDGVSDGREIELGTNPLVYQALFMITETLDLGDSVLPSVTLELTGKQVETLDINIVEDEILFPNTIPGYIGAAYNFSVDGTFKEAVLSFQFNEKLLEDETFDPVIYYFNEQEQQLEELETSINGNIASAKTNHFSTYILINRTVFEESKIWIDVWDSQGYSGVEVILVIDDSGSMTWHDGYNKRLEVAQSLIENLPSNSKVGVVKFASSTTVLTSNITSDKEVAKNYLTTNYFRSSGGTYMYNAINSAFSLFETTEDNILKMMVVLSDGETSDIGKHSSIIKTASNKGVKIYTVGLGNSSSSYFTQYLKPLANNTAGTFYLASDANQLEDIYSDINDKIDIETDSDNDGIADYYEDNMVLFNNVKIKLDKNNPDTDDDGLMDGQEVVELRYEYNEDKTKVRVTGKLLSSPINADTDGDLDIDSIDPEPFDYQLNDLLCYNISKLNDLAIAYKNQNKYSSAEYNTKVEDWLTFMFIRQFNSSYIGGNWNGTGKDIDTGFVNHVKAKDAELYAYFESKTDYYATATGETGDLYHLAATATGYIYNSDLGDGLQFGLMPEYHINNLSGWAGDLQTAMNDAMVITNKSNDYNVFKKVMLNLIGYNAEVDDVYSNYSHTFDMDDVYADTDAYNVYKLLKNGKTMEEALDNYYKGGYRNRYTEFTNNWSEAKVKDTAYIYTKNKYMGVIRWPLFKYDFKANQSKAARDAFVEFVLERRKSE
;
A
#
# COMPACT_ATOMS: atom_id res chain seq x y z
N MET A 1 7.41 28.96 62.53
CA MET A 1 8.75 28.46 62.94
C MET A 1 9.78 29.49 62.50
N ARG A 2 10.35 30.26 63.43
CA ARG A 2 11.79 30.30 63.81
C ARG A 2 12.75 30.57 62.62
N LYS A 3 13.35 31.78 62.56
CA LYS A 3 14.80 32.09 62.82
C LYS A 3 15.72 31.58 61.69
N SER A 4 16.65 32.33 61.07
CA SER A 4 17.45 33.47 61.55
C SER A 4 18.49 33.94 60.50
N TRP A 5 18.69 35.27 60.42
CA TRP A 5 19.99 36.03 60.40
C TRP A 5 20.84 36.07 59.10
N LYS A 6 21.00 37.26 58.45
CA LYS A 6 22.05 38.34 58.63
C LYS A 6 23.43 37.95 58.04
N ARG A 7 24.26 38.75 57.35
CA ARG A 7 24.41 40.20 57.03
C ARG A 7 25.77 40.46 56.29
N ILE A 8 25.84 41.47 55.38
CA ILE A 8 26.91 42.51 55.15
C ILE A 8 28.25 42.03 54.51
N VAL A 9 28.97 42.69 53.56
CA VAL A 9 29.67 44.02 53.52
C VAL A 9 30.18 44.28 52.07
N ALA A 10 29.84 45.40 51.38
CA ALA A 10 30.41 46.78 51.34
C ALA A 10 31.72 46.93 50.51
N ALA A 11 31.74 47.73 49.44
CA ALA A 11 32.02 49.17 49.34
C ALA A 11 33.52 49.54 49.28
N GLY A 12 33.94 50.33 48.27
CA GLY A 12 35.12 51.21 48.38
C GLY A 12 36.02 51.41 47.14
N LEU A 13 36.00 52.66 46.65
CA LEU A 13 37.16 53.50 46.27
C LEU A 13 38.07 53.19 45.05
N ALA A 14 38.03 54.12 44.09
CA ALA A 14 39.09 55.09 43.78
C ALA A 14 40.48 54.65 43.23
N ALA A 15 40.76 55.21 42.05
CA ALA A 15 41.94 56.02 41.70
C ALA A 15 43.20 55.36 41.07
N VAL A 16 43.79 56.19 40.20
CA VAL A 16 45.19 56.23 39.72
C VAL A 16 45.47 55.22 38.59
N THR A 17 45.89 55.64 37.39
CA THR A 17 47.23 56.22 37.15
C THR A 17 47.34 57.02 35.84
N MET A 18 48.07 58.13 35.94
CA MET A 18 48.51 59.10 34.94
C MET A 18 49.51 58.56 33.88
N CYS A 19 49.70 59.38 32.84
CA CYS A 19 50.78 59.42 31.84
C CYS A 19 50.68 58.34 30.74
N THR A 20 50.70 58.66 29.44
CA THR A 20 51.54 59.65 28.75
C THR A 20 50.80 60.32 27.59
N SER A 21 51.17 61.57 27.32
CA SER A 21 50.95 62.27 26.06
C SER A 21 51.28 61.40 24.85
N VAL A 22 50.26 60.94 24.14
CA VAL A 22 50.40 60.50 22.75
C VAL A 22 49.98 61.68 21.89
N ASN A 23 50.94 62.27 21.20
CA ASN A 23 50.68 63.23 20.13
C ASN A 23 49.87 62.51 19.05
N LEU A 24 48.56 62.74 18.99
CA LEU A 24 47.77 62.43 17.81
C LEU A 24 48.10 63.50 16.76
N GLN A 25 49.00 63.14 15.83
CA GLN A 25 49.22 63.91 14.61
C GLN A 25 48.05 63.65 13.66
N ALA A 26 47.32 64.70 13.30
CA ALA A 26 46.34 64.65 12.22
C ALA A 26 47.07 64.70 10.86
N PHE A 27 46.65 63.84 9.93
CA PHE A 27 47.13 63.81 8.55
C PHE A 27 46.06 64.38 7.62
N ALA A 28 46.47 65.15 6.62
CA ALA A 28 45.62 65.47 5.47
C ALA A 28 45.52 64.25 4.51
N GLU A 29 44.52 64.21 3.62
CA GLU A 29 44.31 63.11 2.66
C GLU A 29 45.51 62.79 1.74
N ASP A 30 46.50 63.69 1.64
CA ASP A 30 47.74 63.46 0.89
C ASP A 30 48.93 62.96 1.73
N GLY A 31 48.73 62.73 3.03
CA GLY A 31 49.72 62.14 3.93
C GLY A 31 50.76 63.11 4.51
N THR A 32 50.56 64.43 4.42
CA THR A 32 51.44 65.41 5.10
C THR A 32 51.03 65.70 6.55
N ILE A 33 52.02 65.85 7.45
CA ILE A 33 51.84 66.15 8.88
C ILE A 33 51.59 67.66 9.06
N LEU A 34 50.42 68.05 9.57
CA LEU A 34 50.15 69.41 10.03
C LEU A 34 50.67 69.58 11.47
N SER A 35 51.80 70.27 11.64
CA SER A 35 52.22 70.77 12.96
C SER A 35 51.65 72.18 13.19
N ALA A 36 50.52 72.31 13.88
CA ALA A 36 50.11 73.57 14.49
C ALA A 36 50.10 73.40 16.01
N GLU A 37 51.02 74.09 16.69
CA GLU A 37 51.08 74.18 18.14
C GLU A 37 49.79 74.82 18.67
N ALA A 38 48.97 74.06 19.42
CA ALA A 38 47.81 74.61 20.10
C ALA A 38 48.24 75.68 21.12
N LYS A 39 47.82 76.93 20.89
CA LYS A 39 47.95 78.01 21.87
C LYS A 39 46.88 77.84 22.95
N TRP A 40 47.24 77.22 24.07
CA TRP A 40 46.40 77.25 25.27
C TRP A 40 46.84 78.43 26.14
N ASP A 41 46.09 79.54 26.12
CA ASP A 41 46.35 80.73 26.95
C ASP A 41 45.66 80.67 28.32
N GLY A 42 44.94 79.59 28.61
CA GLY A 42 44.40 79.27 29.93
C GLY A 42 43.18 80.10 30.35
N VAL A 43 42.51 80.79 29.41
CA VAL A 43 41.33 81.61 29.70
C VAL A 43 40.06 80.79 29.44
N THR A 44 39.40 80.34 30.51
CA THR A 44 38.05 79.77 30.44
C THR A 44 37.04 80.88 30.20
N MET A 45 36.20 80.76 29.16
CA MET A 45 35.12 81.70 28.86
C MET A 45 33.77 81.00 29.09
N THR A 46 32.78 81.69 29.65
CA THR A 46 31.46 81.14 29.92
C THR A 46 30.36 82.11 29.49
N ASN A 47 29.28 81.58 28.91
CA ASN A 47 28.02 82.30 28.70
C ASN A 47 26.88 81.55 29.38
N SER A 48 25.80 82.23 29.76
CA SER A 48 24.63 81.60 30.38
C SER A 48 23.33 82.10 29.77
N TYR A 49 22.37 81.19 29.64
CA TYR A 49 21.05 81.40 29.04
C TYR A 49 20.00 81.03 30.06
N GLU A 50 19.14 81.98 30.41
CA GLU A 50 18.06 81.78 31.36
C GLU A 50 16.79 81.37 30.62
N GLY A 51 16.13 80.31 31.10
CA GLY A 51 14.83 79.85 30.64
C GLY A 51 13.81 79.80 31.77
N ASP A 52 12.58 79.37 31.46
CA ASP A 52 11.54 79.23 32.48
C ASP A 52 11.80 77.99 33.34
N GLY A 53 12.27 78.21 34.57
CA GLY A 53 12.57 77.13 35.52
C GLY A 53 13.93 76.43 35.33
N TYR A 54 14.80 76.90 34.44
CA TYR A 54 16.15 76.36 34.25
C TYR A 54 17.16 77.42 33.82
N THR A 55 18.44 77.12 34.03
CA THR A 55 19.56 77.94 33.54
C THR A 55 20.54 77.04 32.78
N VAL A 56 20.96 77.45 31.58
CA VAL A 56 21.97 76.74 30.77
C VAL A 56 23.28 77.53 30.79
N THR A 57 24.36 76.91 31.26
CA THR A 57 25.70 77.50 31.29
C THR A 57 26.60 76.80 30.27
N TYR A 58 27.06 77.54 29.26
CA TYR A 58 28.00 77.08 28.24
C TYR A 58 29.40 77.57 28.56
N THR A 59 30.34 76.67 28.82
CA THR A 59 31.72 76.95 29.22
C THR A 59 32.72 76.44 28.19
N LEU A 60 33.43 77.35 27.53
CA LEU A 60 34.53 77.02 26.63
C LEU A 60 35.77 76.64 27.45
N SER A 61 36.18 75.38 27.33
CA SER A 61 37.26 74.78 28.11
C SER A 61 38.63 74.82 27.40
N GLY A 62 38.64 74.97 26.07
CA GLY A 62 39.84 75.18 25.26
C GLY A 62 39.51 75.33 23.77
N TYR A 63 40.36 76.05 23.03
CA TYR A 63 40.23 76.23 21.57
C TYR A 63 41.61 76.27 20.90
N TRP A 64 41.65 75.92 19.62
CA TRP A 64 42.83 75.96 18.75
C TRP A 64 42.43 76.30 17.31
N GLU A 65 43.41 76.49 16.43
CA GLU A 65 43.15 76.74 15.01
C GLU A 65 42.51 75.48 14.38
N GLY A 66 41.24 75.58 14.00
CA GLY A 66 40.44 74.49 13.45
C GLY A 66 39.71 73.61 14.49
N GLY A 67 39.55 74.03 15.75
CA GLY A 67 38.69 73.29 16.68
C GLY A 67 38.55 73.86 18.10
N TYR A 68 37.58 73.34 18.85
CA TYR A 68 37.34 73.71 20.26
C TYR A 68 36.72 72.60 21.09
N ASN A 69 36.78 72.75 22.42
CA ASN A 69 36.09 71.93 23.42
C ASN A 69 35.29 72.80 24.40
N ALA A 70 34.03 72.46 24.65
CA ALA A 70 33.17 73.15 25.63
C ALA A 70 32.37 72.16 26.49
N SER A 71 31.99 72.59 27.70
CA SER A 71 30.99 71.91 28.54
C SER A 71 29.72 72.76 28.66
N ILE A 72 28.56 72.10 28.64
CA ILE A 72 27.25 72.71 28.77
C ILE A 72 26.58 72.09 29.99
N ARG A 73 26.17 72.93 30.93
CA ARG A 73 25.49 72.55 32.16
C ARG A 73 24.06 73.11 32.17
N ILE A 74 23.06 72.27 32.44
CA ILE A 74 21.66 72.67 32.59
C ILE A 74 21.29 72.50 34.06
N ASP A 75 21.01 73.60 34.75
CA ASP A 75 20.55 73.63 36.14
C ASP A 75 19.01 73.75 36.19
N ASN A 76 18.34 72.84 36.90
CA ASN A 76 16.89 72.94 37.15
C ASN A 76 16.65 73.79 38.41
N VAL A 77 16.15 75.01 38.20
CA VAL A 77 15.81 75.95 39.28
C VAL A 77 14.31 75.99 39.58
N SER A 78 13.51 75.17 38.90
CA SER A 78 12.06 75.08 39.05
C SER A 78 11.65 74.32 40.33
N GLN A 79 10.34 74.24 40.58
CA GLN A 79 9.78 73.46 41.69
C GLN A 79 9.46 72.01 41.32
N GLU A 80 9.54 71.65 40.03
CA GLU A 80 9.26 70.33 39.47
C GLU A 80 10.53 69.71 38.87
N ALA A 81 10.49 68.44 38.50
CA ALA A 81 11.57 67.83 37.72
C ALA A 81 11.45 68.24 36.24
N ILE A 82 12.59 68.38 35.55
CA ILE A 82 12.62 68.54 34.10
C ILE A 82 12.77 67.13 33.53
N HIS A 83 11.78 66.70 32.76
CA HIS A 83 11.73 65.36 32.21
C HIS A 83 12.23 65.32 30.77
N ASN A 84 12.86 64.19 30.40
CA ASN A 84 13.36 63.88 29.06
C ASN A 84 13.90 65.09 28.27
N TRP A 85 14.94 65.74 28.79
CA TRP A 85 15.35 67.03 28.23
C TRP A 85 15.94 66.91 26.81
N TYR A 86 15.61 67.93 26.01
CA TYR A 86 16.18 68.26 24.71
C TYR A 86 16.66 69.70 24.77
N LEU A 87 17.91 69.96 24.40
CA LEU A 87 18.48 71.31 24.36
C LEU A 87 18.69 71.73 22.91
N ARG A 88 17.97 72.75 22.46
CA ARG A 88 18.26 73.43 21.19
C ARG A 88 19.43 74.38 21.40
N VAL A 89 20.44 74.26 20.55
CA VAL A 89 21.65 75.09 20.50
C VAL A 89 21.79 75.64 19.09
N ASP A 90 21.52 76.94 18.93
CA ASP A 90 21.71 77.63 17.65
C ASP A 90 23.18 78.08 17.55
N SER A 91 23.99 77.26 16.87
CA SER A 91 25.42 77.46 16.66
C SER A 91 25.83 77.06 15.24
N GLU A 92 27.05 77.41 14.82
CA GLU A 92 27.59 76.87 13.57
C GLU A 92 27.59 75.34 13.60
N LYS A 93 27.28 74.74 12.44
CA LYS A 93 27.28 73.29 12.28
C LYS A 93 28.70 72.76 12.13
N ASP A 94 29.39 72.60 13.26
CA ASP A 94 30.78 72.13 13.29
C ASP A 94 31.08 71.07 14.36
N LEU A 95 30.07 70.58 15.08
CA LEU A 95 30.24 69.56 16.11
C LEU A 95 30.56 68.22 15.47
N PHE A 96 31.63 67.59 15.95
CA PHE A 96 32.02 66.24 15.52
C PHE A 96 32.06 65.24 16.68
N ASN A 97 32.01 65.72 17.93
CA ASN A 97 32.02 64.86 19.10
C ASN A 97 31.17 65.46 20.22
N ILE A 98 30.45 64.60 20.94
CA ILE A 98 29.63 64.94 22.09
C ILE A 98 29.70 63.79 23.10
N TRP A 99 29.77 64.11 24.40
CA TRP A 99 29.72 63.13 25.49
C TRP A 99 28.71 63.54 26.55
N ASN A 100 28.04 62.55 27.15
CA ASN A 100 26.90 62.71 28.06
C ASN A 100 25.66 63.37 27.42
N GLY A 101 25.59 63.38 26.09
CA GLY A 101 24.45 63.74 25.26
C GLY A 101 24.68 63.25 23.83
N SER A 102 23.69 63.41 22.96
CA SER A 102 23.78 63.08 21.53
C SER A 102 23.13 64.17 20.69
N ILE A 103 23.60 64.35 19.45
CA ILE A 103 22.89 65.20 18.48
C ILE A 103 21.65 64.43 18.04
N TYR A 104 20.47 64.99 18.32
CA TYR A 104 19.18 64.44 17.91
C TYR A 104 18.83 64.88 16.49
N GLU A 105 19.05 66.15 16.19
CA GLU A 105 18.74 66.74 14.89
C GLU A 105 19.69 67.90 14.60
N GLU A 106 20.11 68.06 13.34
CA GLU A 106 20.75 69.27 12.86
C GLU A 106 19.72 70.23 12.23
N THR A 107 19.15 71.13 13.03
CA THR A 107 18.23 72.17 12.54
C THR A 107 18.91 73.14 11.56
N GLU A 108 18.16 73.95 10.81
CA GLU A 108 18.76 74.96 9.91
C GLU A 108 19.78 75.89 10.59
N THR A 109 19.61 76.18 11.90
CA THR A 109 20.38 77.16 12.65
C THR A 109 21.37 76.58 13.66
N GLY A 110 21.46 75.25 13.76
CA GLY A 110 22.32 74.59 14.74
C GLY A 110 21.87 73.17 15.04
N TYR A 111 21.81 72.80 16.31
CA TYR A 111 21.55 71.44 16.76
C TYR A 111 20.44 71.37 17.80
N VAL A 112 19.70 70.26 17.81
CA VAL A 112 18.96 69.79 18.97
C VAL A 112 19.76 68.66 19.59
N ILE A 113 20.12 68.82 20.85
CA ILE A 113 20.90 67.86 21.62
C ILE A 113 19.97 67.14 22.58
N LYS A 114 20.01 65.82 22.56
CA LYS A 114 19.26 64.95 23.47
C LYS A 114 20.16 64.42 24.58
N ASN A 115 19.54 64.11 25.71
CA ASN A 115 20.15 63.41 26.83
C ASN A 115 20.73 62.04 26.42
N ALA A 116 21.61 61.49 27.26
CA ALA A 116 22.26 60.19 27.07
C ALA A 116 21.47 59.02 27.71
N GLY A 117 20.17 59.18 27.95
CA GLY A 117 19.28 58.21 28.58
C GLY A 117 19.45 58.08 30.10
N TRP A 118 20.68 57.91 30.61
CA TRP A 118 20.91 57.80 32.07
C TRP A 118 20.77 59.14 32.82
N ASN A 119 20.82 60.26 32.09
CA ASN A 119 20.64 61.62 32.61
C ASN A 119 19.38 62.28 32.07
N GLN A 120 18.37 61.49 31.68
CA GLN A 120 17.14 61.92 31.02
C GLN A 120 16.34 62.94 31.85
N ASP A 121 16.26 62.75 33.16
CA ASP A 121 15.51 63.62 34.08
C ASP A 121 16.43 64.43 34.99
N ILE A 122 16.13 65.71 35.15
CA ILE A 122 16.82 66.62 36.06
C ILE A 122 15.91 66.89 37.25
N PRO A 123 16.18 66.32 38.44
CA PRO A 123 15.33 66.52 39.61
C PRO A 123 15.34 67.98 40.06
N LYS A 124 14.33 68.36 40.85
CA LYS A 124 14.22 69.71 41.45
C LYS A 124 15.52 70.14 42.14
N GLY A 125 16.10 71.25 41.70
CA GLY A 125 17.38 71.77 42.23
C GLY A 125 18.62 70.99 41.79
N GLY A 126 18.47 69.99 40.93
CA GLY A 126 19.53 69.20 40.31
C GLY A 126 20.09 69.86 39.05
N TYR A 127 21.08 69.22 38.43
CA TYR A 127 21.67 69.66 37.18
C TYR A 127 22.21 68.49 36.35
N VAL A 128 22.38 68.70 35.04
CA VAL A 128 23.12 67.81 34.15
C VAL A 128 24.24 68.58 33.47
N GLU A 129 25.36 67.93 33.17
CA GLU A 129 26.47 68.52 32.41
C GLU A 129 26.97 67.54 31.35
N PHE A 130 27.13 68.04 30.13
CA PHE A 130 27.65 67.30 28.98
C PHE A 130 28.66 68.15 28.23
N GLY A 131 29.46 67.56 27.35
CA GLY A 131 30.48 68.31 26.62
C GLY A 131 30.54 68.00 25.15
N ILE A 132 31.13 68.93 24.41
CA ILE A 132 31.11 68.97 22.95
C ILE A 132 32.48 69.39 22.40
N SER A 133 32.79 68.91 21.20
CA SER A 133 33.95 69.32 20.41
C SER A 133 33.54 69.74 19.00
N GLY A 134 34.01 70.90 18.56
CA GLY A 134 33.84 71.43 17.21
C GLY A 134 35.11 71.33 16.37
N ASN A 135 34.97 71.15 15.05
CA ASN A 135 36.05 71.00 14.08
C ASN A 135 36.34 72.27 13.26
N LYS A 136 35.82 73.42 13.70
CA LYS A 136 36.12 74.75 13.17
C LYS A 136 36.62 75.68 14.27
N ASN A 137 37.13 76.85 13.86
CA ASN A 137 37.48 77.91 14.80
C ASN A 137 36.25 78.31 15.63
N PHE A 138 36.45 78.50 16.93
CA PHE A 138 35.36 78.99 17.78
C PHE A 138 35.08 80.47 17.48
N ASP A 139 34.01 80.73 16.73
CA ASP A 139 33.64 82.07 16.26
C ASP A 139 32.64 82.80 17.18
N GLY A 140 32.23 82.18 18.30
CA GLY A 140 31.39 82.80 19.34
C GLY A 140 30.56 81.78 20.14
N PHE A 141 29.97 82.23 21.26
CA PHE A 141 28.97 81.41 21.95
C PHE A 141 27.68 81.32 21.11
N PRO A 142 26.91 80.21 21.22
CA PRO A 142 25.63 80.06 20.52
C PRO A 142 24.71 81.26 20.70
N GLU A 143 23.94 81.63 19.68
CA GLU A 143 23.00 82.74 19.82
C GLU A 143 21.84 82.37 20.78
N LYS A 144 21.53 81.07 20.86
CA LYS A 144 20.42 80.55 21.65
C LYS A 144 20.75 79.16 22.21
N CYS A 145 20.48 78.98 23.50
CA CYS A 145 20.44 77.66 24.14
C CYS A 145 19.16 77.55 24.99
N GLU A 146 18.21 76.70 24.61
CA GLU A 146 16.95 76.53 25.34
C GLU A 146 16.46 75.09 25.35
N LEU A 147 15.72 74.72 26.39
CA LEU A 147 15.02 73.42 26.43
C LEU A 147 13.87 73.44 25.44
N ALA A 148 13.71 72.35 24.70
CA ALA A 148 12.82 72.32 23.54
C ALA A 148 11.84 71.13 23.50
N GLY A 149 11.92 70.19 24.46
CA GLY A 149 10.99 69.05 24.54
C GLY A 149 9.70 69.37 25.30
N GLY A 150 8.62 68.65 25.00
CA GLY A 150 7.32 68.74 25.67
C GLY A 150 6.52 67.43 25.66
N ILE A 151 5.43 67.40 26.43
CA ILE A 151 4.47 66.28 26.42
C ILE A 151 3.64 66.33 25.12
N GLN A 152 3.49 65.19 24.46
CA GLN A 152 2.62 64.99 23.30
C GLN A 152 1.76 63.75 23.49
N GLN A 153 0.58 63.74 22.89
CA GLN A 153 -0.28 62.55 22.87
C GLN A 153 0.22 61.58 21.80
N GLU A 154 0.29 60.29 22.15
CA GLU A 154 0.56 59.22 21.20
C GLU A 154 -0.69 58.83 20.43
N ASP A 155 -0.50 58.44 19.17
CA ASP A 155 -1.59 57.92 18.34
C ASP A 155 -2.07 56.57 18.90
N THR A 156 -3.39 56.42 19.05
CA THR A 156 -4.03 55.19 19.54
C THR A 156 -3.67 53.93 18.75
N GLN A 157 -3.19 54.06 17.50
CA GLN A 157 -2.71 52.94 16.71
C GLN A 157 -1.28 52.51 17.04
N CYS A 158 -0.46 53.42 17.57
CA CYS A 158 0.95 53.21 17.87
C CYS A 158 1.20 52.51 19.20
N TYR A 159 0.15 52.25 19.98
CA TYR A 159 0.24 51.49 21.23
C TYR A 159 -0.97 50.58 21.44
N ALA A 160 -0.82 49.60 22.33
CA ALA A 160 -1.96 48.87 22.91
C ALA A 160 -1.93 49.02 24.42
N VAL A 161 -3.11 49.27 24.98
CA VAL A 161 -3.33 49.18 26.42
C VAL A 161 -4.24 48.01 26.70
N ASN A 162 -3.74 47.03 27.43
CA ASN A 162 -4.49 45.85 27.81
C ASN A 162 -4.70 45.85 29.32
N TYR A 163 -5.95 45.86 29.72
CA TYR A 163 -6.35 45.66 31.11
C TYR A 163 -6.53 44.18 31.40
N HIS A 164 -6.03 43.72 32.53
CA HIS A 164 -6.25 42.38 33.04
C HIS A 164 -6.64 42.43 34.51
N LEU A 165 -7.80 41.84 34.84
CA LEU A 165 -8.23 41.65 36.22
C LEU A 165 -7.53 40.43 36.82
N ASP A 166 -6.51 40.66 37.66
CA ASP A 166 -5.68 39.58 38.21
C ASP A 166 -6.41 38.76 39.30
N ASN A 167 -7.17 39.42 40.18
CA ASN A 167 -7.89 38.75 41.27
C ASN A 167 -9.05 39.61 41.78
N ASP A 168 -10.19 38.97 42.08
CA ASP A 168 -11.39 39.62 42.61
C ASP A 168 -11.95 38.84 43.81
N TRP A 169 -12.01 39.48 44.98
CA TRP A 169 -12.55 38.88 46.21
C TRP A 169 -13.79 39.61 46.74
N GLN A 170 -14.64 40.08 45.82
CA GLN A 170 -15.94 40.75 46.04
C GLN A 170 -15.88 42.12 46.68
N LEU A 171 -15.05 42.35 47.70
CA LEU A 171 -14.93 43.66 48.34
C LEU A 171 -13.81 44.52 47.74
N GLY A 172 -12.88 43.89 47.03
CA GLY A 172 -11.77 44.55 46.34
C GLY A 172 -11.15 43.64 45.29
N PHE A 173 -10.20 44.19 44.56
CA PHE A 173 -9.55 43.51 43.44
C PHE A 173 -8.12 44.02 43.24
N THR A 174 -7.32 43.21 42.54
CA THR A 174 -6.06 43.63 41.92
C THR A 174 -6.17 43.50 40.42
N ALA A 175 -5.62 44.46 39.69
CA ALA A 175 -5.57 44.44 38.24
C ALA A 175 -4.25 45.00 37.72
N THR A 176 -3.89 44.59 36.51
CA THR A 176 -2.68 44.98 35.81
C THR A 176 -3.06 45.65 34.49
N ILE A 177 -2.39 46.75 34.17
CA ILE A 177 -2.42 47.37 32.84
C ILE A 177 -1.07 47.15 32.19
N ASN A 178 -1.10 46.61 30.97
CA ASN A 178 0.05 46.49 30.08
C ASN A 178 -0.06 47.54 28.97
N ILE A 179 1.02 48.28 28.73
CA ILE A 179 1.19 49.25 27.64
C ILE A 179 2.30 48.74 26.72
N GLY A 180 1.94 48.37 25.49
CA GLY A 180 2.89 47.91 24.48
C GLY A 180 3.02 48.90 23.33
N ALA A 181 4.24 49.13 22.85
CA ALA A 181 4.48 49.92 21.64
C ALA A 181 4.22 49.07 20.40
N LYS A 182 3.40 49.57 19.47
CA LYS A 182 3.07 48.94 18.18
C LYS A 182 3.81 49.56 16.99
N SER A 183 4.47 50.70 17.21
CA SER A 183 5.30 51.36 16.21
C SER A 183 6.78 51.08 16.44
N ASP A 184 7.59 51.23 15.39
CA ASP A 184 9.04 51.13 15.47
C ASP A 184 9.72 52.25 16.30
N ARG A 185 8.94 53.25 16.72
CA ARG A 185 9.38 54.36 17.56
C ARG A 185 9.30 54.02 19.06
N THR A 186 10.31 54.45 19.81
CA THR A 186 10.32 54.37 21.28
C THR A 186 9.41 55.44 21.88
N ILE A 187 8.47 55.05 22.76
CA ILE A 187 7.62 55.95 23.55
C ILE A 187 8.40 56.31 24.80
N GLU A 188 8.82 57.56 24.93
CA GLU A 188 9.70 58.01 26.02
C GLU A 188 8.95 58.79 27.10
N ASP A 189 9.29 58.52 28.35
CA ASP A 189 8.71 59.10 29.55
C ASP A 189 7.17 59.06 29.58
N TRP A 190 6.61 57.85 29.50
CA TRP A 190 5.17 57.65 29.30
C TRP A 190 4.29 58.17 30.45
N ILE A 191 3.10 58.65 30.07
CA ILE A 191 1.99 59.05 30.95
C ILE A 191 0.70 58.45 30.36
N LEU A 192 -0.08 57.73 31.17
CA LEU A 192 -1.34 57.14 30.75
C LEU A 192 -2.52 57.81 31.48
N GLU A 193 -3.47 58.31 30.71
CA GLU A 193 -4.76 58.81 31.19
C GLU A 193 -5.87 57.81 30.85
N PHE A 194 -6.83 57.63 31.76
CA PHE A 194 -8.03 56.83 31.49
C PHE A 194 -9.18 57.14 32.47
N ASP A 195 -10.39 56.79 32.06
CA ASP A 195 -11.58 56.88 32.89
C ASP A 195 -11.87 55.52 33.54
N TYR A 196 -12.03 55.52 34.87
CA TYR A 196 -12.39 54.36 35.64
C TYR A 196 -13.27 54.70 36.84
N ASN A 197 -14.46 54.09 36.88
CA ASN A 197 -15.45 54.37 37.92
C ASN A 197 -15.14 53.70 39.26
N ARG A 198 -14.20 52.75 39.30
CA ARG A 198 -13.83 52.02 40.52
C ARG A 198 -12.62 52.71 41.17
N GLU A 199 -12.70 52.85 42.50
CA GLU A 199 -11.68 53.58 43.26
C GLU A 199 -10.38 52.76 43.37
N ILE A 200 -9.29 53.28 42.80
CA ILE A 200 -7.93 52.76 42.96
C ILE A 200 -7.33 53.24 44.28
N THR A 201 -7.00 52.30 45.16
CA THR A 201 -6.47 52.55 46.51
C THR A 201 -4.95 52.53 46.61
N SER A 202 -4.27 51.83 45.72
CA SER A 202 -2.80 51.79 45.64
C SER A 202 -2.33 51.34 44.27
N VAL A 203 -1.19 51.88 43.80
CA VAL A 203 -0.52 51.50 42.56
C VAL A 203 0.93 51.07 42.83
N TRP A 204 1.47 50.16 42.02
CA TRP A 204 2.89 49.79 42.00
C TRP A 204 3.42 49.76 40.56
N ASN A 205 4.73 49.99 40.41
CA ASN A 205 5.42 50.21 39.11
C ASN A 205 4.92 51.43 38.32
N ALA A 206 4.13 52.29 38.95
CA ALA A 206 3.69 53.59 38.46
C ALA A 206 3.30 54.49 39.65
N VAL A 207 3.04 55.76 39.39
CA VAL A 207 2.55 56.74 40.38
C VAL A 207 1.26 57.36 39.86
N ILE A 208 0.25 57.50 40.73
CA ILE A 208 -0.93 58.32 40.42
C ILE A 208 -0.50 59.78 40.51
N GLU A 209 -0.39 60.44 39.36
CA GLU A 209 -0.03 61.85 39.27
C GLU A 209 -1.20 62.74 39.68
N SER A 210 -2.40 62.42 39.18
CA SER A 210 -3.63 63.05 39.60
C SER A 210 -4.85 62.13 39.43
N HIS A 211 -5.93 62.42 40.14
CA HIS A 211 -7.21 61.71 40.02
C HIS A 211 -8.36 62.67 40.40
N GLU A 212 -9.27 62.91 39.45
CA GLU A 212 -10.46 63.74 39.65
C GLU A 212 -11.72 62.99 39.17
N GLY A 213 -12.64 62.71 40.10
CA GLY A 213 -13.89 62.02 39.78
C GLY A 213 -13.65 60.55 39.41
N ASN A 214 -13.80 60.22 38.13
CA ASN A 214 -13.48 58.91 37.57
C ASN A 214 -12.26 58.97 36.63
N HIS A 215 -11.56 60.10 36.49
CA HIS A 215 -10.44 60.25 35.56
C HIS A 215 -9.10 60.12 36.28
N TYR A 216 -8.24 59.20 35.83
CA TYR A 216 -6.93 58.91 36.41
C TYR A 216 -5.80 59.30 35.46
N VAL A 217 -4.77 59.97 35.99
CA VAL A 217 -3.49 60.23 35.29
C VAL A 217 -2.38 59.47 36.00
N ILE A 218 -1.77 58.52 35.30
CA ILE A 218 -0.75 57.60 35.82
C ILE A 218 0.58 57.85 35.10
N ARG A 219 1.65 58.02 35.87
CA ARG A 219 3.01 58.23 35.34
C ARG A 219 3.95 57.09 35.73
N ASN A 220 4.96 56.86 34.91
CA ASN A 220 6.04 55.92 35.15
C ASN A 220 6.84 56.20 36.46
N VAL A 221 7.66 55.24 36.90
CA VAL A 221 8.54 55.33 38.10
C VAL A 221 10.03 55.44 37.75
N GLY A 222 10.35 56.00 36.58
CA GLY A 222 11.71 56.29 36.12
C GLY A 222 12.45 55.10 35.50
N TYR A 223 12.53 53.94 36.17
CA TYR A 223 13.24 52.78 35.59
C TYR A 223 12.50 52.16 34.40
N ASN A 224 11.19 52.41 34.29
CA ASN A 224 10.33 51.96 33.19
C ASN A 224 9.82 53.14 32.35
N ALA A 225 10.53 54.28 32.35
CA ALA A 225 10.08 55.49 31.68
C ALA A 225 9.91 55.33 30.16
N ASN A 226 10.70 54.46 29.52
CA ASN A 226 10.71 54.32 28.06
C ASN A 226 10.23 52.93 27.63
N ILE A 227 9.39 52.90 26.58
CA ILE A 227 8.84 51.69 25.94
C ILE A 227 9.45 51.59 24.54
N SER A 228 10.38 50.65 24.33
CA SER A 228 11.04 50.43 23.04
C SER A 228 10.20 49.57 22.09
N ASN A 229 10.55 49.54 20.80
CA ASN A 229 9.84 48.75 19.78
C ASN A 229 9.67 47.27 20.21
N GLY A 230 8.44 46.77 20.14
CA GLY A 230 8.07 45.41 20.52
C GLY A 230 8.28 45.08 22.00
N GLN A 231 8.44 46.10 22.85
CA GLN A 231 8.52 45.95 24.30
C GLN A 231 7.25 46.45 24.98
N ASP A 232 6.97 45.87 26.14
CA ASP A 232 5.80 46.11 26.96
C ASP A 232 6.23 46.64 28.34
N VAL A 233 5.49 47.61 28.87
CA VAL A 233 5.58 48.04 30.27
C VAL A 233 4.29 47.77 31.00
N TYR A 234 4.38 47.34 32.25
CA TYR A 234 3.20 47.04 33.05
C TYR A 234 3.23 47.77 34.39
N PHE A 235 2.06 48.17 34.84
CA PHE A 235 1.83 48.59 36.21
C PHE A 235 0.58 47.91 36.76
N GLY A 236 0.59 47.63 38.06
CA GLY A 236 -0.52 46.99 38.74
C GLY A 236 -1.10 47.92 39.79
N PHE A 237 -2.37 47.70 40.12
CA PHE A 237 -3.06 48.46 41.13
C PHE A 237 -4.11 47.63 41.87
N GLN A 238 -4.45 48.09 43.08
CA GLN A 238 -5.49 47.51 43.92
C GLN A 238 -6.63 48.52 44.10
N GLY A 239 -7.87 48.09 43.89
CA GLY A 239 -9.07 48.93 44.04
C GLY A 239 -10.19 48.28 44.87
N THR A 240 -11.27 49.04 45.08
CA THR A 240 -12.47 48.58 45.82
C THR A 240 -13.66 48.29 44.91
N GLY A 241 -14.63 47.50 45.39
CA GLY A 241 -15.84 47.15 44.63
C GLY A 241 -15.66 45.95 43.70
N GLY A 242 -15.24 44.80 44.23
CA GLY A 242 -15.16 43.52 43.51
C GLY A 242 -16.53 43.03 43.01
N THR A 243 -16.54 42.10 42.05
CA THR A 243 -17.66 41.57 41.24
C THR A 243 -18.17 42.43 40.08
N SER A 244 -17.63 43.63 39.87
CA SER A 244 -17.93 44.43 38.68
C SER A 244 -17.08 43.99 37.49
N LEU A 245 -17.72 43.79 36.33
CA LEU A 245 -17.05 43.54 35.04
C LEU A 245 -16.62 44.85 34.33
N GLU A 246 -16.72 46.00 35.00
CA GLU A 246 -16.30 47.27 34.43
C GLU A 246 -14.76 47.36 34.35
N GLU A 247 -14.28 47.60 33.14
CA GLU A 247 -12.88 47.83 32.78
C GLU A 247 -12.63 49.33 32.56
N PRO A 248 -11.41 49.85 32.76
CA PRO A 248 -11.09 51.22 32.43
C PRO A 248 -11.26 51.49 30.93
N GLN A 249 -11.68 52.72 30.60
CA GLN A 249 -12.01 53.13 29.24
C GLN A 249 -11.32 54.44 28.89
N ASN A 250 -11.35 54.82 27.61
CA ASN A 250 -10.81 56.10 27.13
C ASN A 250 -9.31 56.29 27.44
N TYR A 251 -8.51 55.25 27.16
CA TYR A 251 -7.07 55.33 27.32
C TYR A 251 -6.46 56.38 26.37
N ASN A 252 -5.69 57.30 26.93
CA ASN A 252 -4.83 58.21 26.19
C ASN A 252 -3.41 58.10 26.72
N LEU A 253 -2.48 57.64 25.88
CA LEU A 253 -1.06 57.60 26.20
C LEU A 253 -0.38 58.87 25.71
N TYR A 254 0.53 59.40 26.51
CA TYR A 254 1.36 60.55 26.18
C TYR A 254 2.84 60.19 26.38
N SER A 255 3.70 60.85 25.62
CA SER A 255 5.16 60.75 25.72
C SER A 255 5.79 62.14 25.76
N TYR A 256 7.08 62.22 26.09
CA TYR A 256 7.84 63.46 26.05
C TYR A 256 8.79 63.46 24.85
N ALA A 257 8.66 64.41 23.91
CA ALA A 257 9.57 64.55 22.76
C ALA A 257 9.66 65.98 22.21
N TYR A 258 10.42 66.15 21.11
CA TYR A 258 10.61 67.41 20.37
C TYR A 258 9.71 67.45 19.11
N ASN A 259 8.79 68.42 19.01
CA ASN A 259 7.85 68.66 17.88
C ASN A 259 8.59 68.85 16.53
N ASN A 260 8.30 68.21 15.39
CA ASN A 260 7.05 67.80 14.75
C ASN A 260 7.27 66.59 13.81
N ASN A 261 6.35 65.63 13.82
CA ASN A 261 5.55 65.24 12.64
C ASN A 261 4.38 64.39 13.15
N ILE A 262 3.17 65.00 13.20
CA ILE A 262 1.93 64.23 13.13
C ILE A 262 2.00 63.54 11.78
N VAL A 263 2.21 62.22 11.78
CA VAL A 263 2.11 61.48 10.53
C VAL A 263 0.63 61.52 10.13
N GLU A 264 0.36 62.02 8.93
CA GLU A 264 -1.01 62.12 8.43
C GLU A 264 -1.58 60.69 8.32
N GLU A 265 -2.56 60.35 9.16
CA GLU A 265 -3.25 59.06 9.09
C GLU A 265 -3.91 58.91 7.71
N LYS A 266 -3.65 57.77 7.08
CA LYS A 266 -4.26 57.37 5.82
C LYS A 266 -5.23 56.23 6.08
N SER A 267 -6.46 56.40 5.61
CA SER A 267 -7.51 55.41 5.70
C SER A 267 -7.40 54.39 4.56
N ILE A 268 -7.56 53.13 4.92
CA ILE A 268 -7.67 51.98 4.01
C ILE A 268 -9.09 51.43 4.19
N VAL A 269 -9.93 51.71 3.21
CA VAL A 269 -11.30 51.20 3.17
C VAL A 269 -11.31 49.90 2.38
N PHE A 270 -11.85 48.83 2.95
CA PHE A 270 -12.03 47.55 2.26
C PHE A 270 -13.43 47.50 1.66
N ASP A 271 -13.54 47.72 0.35
CA ASP A 271 -14.79 47.62 -0.38
C ASP A 271 -14.98 46.17 -0.85
N VAL A 272 -15.97 45.48 -0.30
CA VAL A 272 -16.25 44.07 -0.64
C VAL A 272 -17.03 43.89 -1.94
N CYS A 273 -17.42 44.96 -2.64
CA CYS A 273 -18.00 44.89 -3.98
C CYS A 273 -19.22 43.93 -4.12
N GLY A 274 -20.13 43.90 -3.13
CA GLY A 274 -21.36 43.09 -3.18
C GLY A 274 -22.13 43.04 -1.84
N ASP A 275 -23.47 42.93 -1.92
CA ASP A 275 -24.36 42.95 -0.74
C ASP A 275 -24.44 41.59 -0.01
N ASP A 276 -23.99 40.50 -0.66
CA ASP A 276 -24.09 39.11 -0.17
C ASP A 276 -22.72 38.55 0.27
N VAL A 277 -21.88 39.37 0.91
CA VAL A 277 -20.53 39.00 1.35
C VAL A 277 -20.47 38.87 2.87
N SER A 278 -19.89 37.77 3.36
CA SER A 278 -19.57 37.54 4.78
C SER A 278 -18.09 37.83 5.07
N ASN A 279 -17.73 38.08 6.34
CA ASN A 279 -16.38 38.50 6.78
C ASN A 279 -15.92 39.85 6.20
N ILE A 280 -16.79 40.86 6.21
CA ILE A 280 -16.48 42.23 5.71
C ILE A 280 -15.46 42.91 6.64
N PRO A 281 -14.25 43.27 6.17
CA PRO A 281 -13.27 43.95 7.00
C PRO A 281 -13.69 45.39 7.34
N GLY A 282 -13.34 45.84 8.55
CA GLY A 282 -13.50 47.25 8.93
C GLY A 282 -12.42 48.14 8.30
N VAL A 283 -12.66 49.47 8.28
CA VAL A 283 -11.67 50.46 7.84
C VAL A 283 -10.41 50.38 8.71
N GLN A 284 -9.24 50.31 8.08
CA GLN A 284 -7.95 50.48 8.75
C GLN A 284 -7.49 51.94 8.62
N LEU A 285 -6.76 52.44 9.62
CA LEU A 285 -5.95 53.65 9.47
C LEU A 285 -4.50 53.22 9.65
N VAL A 286 -3.58 53.84 8.93
CA VAL A 286 -2.13 53.70 9.12
C VAL A 286 -1.45 55.04 8.90
N CYS A 287 -0.30 55.26 9.54
CA CYS A 287 0.53 56.43 9.30
C CYS A 287 1.05 56.46 7.85
N ALA A 288 1.09 57.64 7.21
CA ALA A 288 1.73 57.81 5.90
C ALA A 288 3.17 57.25 5.86
N GLY A 289 3.40 56.24 5.02
CA GLY A 289 4.65 55.48 4.90
C GLY A 289 4.61 54.07 5.50
N GLU A 290 3.58 53.72 6.27
CA GLU A 290 3.37 52.39 6.85
C GLU A 290 2.57 51.46 5.94
N TYR A 291 2.55 50.16 6.26
CA TYR A 291 1.86 49.13 5.49
C TYR A 291 0.48 48.81 6.08
N ALA A 292 -0.51 48.50 5.24
CA ALA A 292 -1.80 48.00 5.70
C ALA A 292 -1.68 46.54 6.19
N GLN A 293 -2.53 46.12 7.13
CA GLN A 293 -2.57 44.71 7.56
C GLN A 293 -3.55 43.92 6.69
N LYS A 294 -3.15 42.72 6.24
CA LYS A 294 -4.04 41.86 5.45
C LYS A 294 -5.21 41.35 6.33
N PRO A 295 -6.48 41.63 5.99
CA PRO A 295 -7.62 41.10 6.73
C PRO A 295 -7.88 39.62 6.40
N GLU A 296 -8.75 38.96 7.18
CA GLU A 296 -9.30 37.66 6.81
C GLU A 296 -10.03 37.75 5.46
N ASN A 297 -9.92 36.72 4.63
CA ASN A 297 -10.51 36.74 3.29
C ASN A 297 -12.04 36.82 3.39
N PRO A 298 -12.69 37.78 2.72
CA PRO A 298 -14.14 37.85 2.65
C PRO A 298 -14.67 36.64 1.86
N VAL A 299 -15.91 36.23 2.14
CA VAL A 299 -16.53 35.04 1.50
C VAL A 299 -17.84 35.43 0.83
N ARG A 300 -17.99 35.04 -0.45
CA ARG A 300 -19.17 35.26 -1.29
C ARG A 300 -19.57 33.96 -1.99
N GLU A 301 -20.83 33.57 -1.88
CA GLU A 301 -21.35 32.35 -2.52
C GLU A 301 -21.30 32.48 -4.05
N GLY A 302 -20.76 31.48 -4.75
CA GLY A 302 -20.61 31.48 -6.23
C GLY A 302 -19.38 32.22 -6.75
N PHE A 303 -18.52 32.79 -5.88
CA PHE A 303 -17.34 33.53 -6.29
C PHE A 303 -16.09 33.12 -5.48
N TYR A 304 -14.93 33.05 -6.11
CA TYR A 304 -13.63 32.88 -5.48
C TYR A 304 -13.01 34.24 -5.18
N PHE A 305 -12.48 34.44 -3.97
CA PHE A 305 -11.83 35.69 -3.60
C PHE A 305 -10.41 35.74 -4.18
N THR A 306 -10.17 36.63 -5.16
CA THR A 306 -8.88 36.71 -5.87
C THR A 306 -7.86 37.63 -5.19
N GLY A 307 -8.30 38.47 -4.25
CA GLY A 307 -7.43 39.35 -3.49
C GLY A 307 -7.99 40.77 -3.35
N TRP A 308 -7.16 41.66 -2.81
CA TRP A 308 -7.50 43.07 -2.60
C TRP A 308 -6.77 43.91 -3.65
N TYR A 309 -7.46 44.82 -4.32
CA TYR A 309 -6.93 45.60 -5.43
C TYR A 309 -6.99 47.10 -5.13
N THR A 310 -6.01 47.88 -5.60
CA THR A 310 -5.94 49.34 -5.35
C THR A 310 -6.91 50.15 -6.20
N ASP A 311 -7.56 49.52 -7.17
CA ASP A 311 -8.49 50.14 -8.12
C ASP A 311 -9.79 49.34 -8.26
N GLU A 312 -10.89 50.04 -8.54
CA GLU A 312 -12.24 49.46 -8.66
C GLU A 312 -12.35 48.48 -9.85
N ASP A 313 -11.50 48.64 -10.87
CA ASP A 313 -11.40 47.76 -12.03
C ASP A 313 -10.61 46.46 -11.74
N LYS A 314 -10.04 46.30 -10.54
CA LYS A 314 -9.24 45.15 -10.08
C LYS A 314 -8.01 44.84 -10.95
N LYS A 315 -7.31 45.86 -11.41
CA LYS A 315 -6.12 45.70 -12.27
C LYS A 315 -4.80 45.64 -11.51
N GLN A 316 -4.75 46.21 -10.31
CA GLN A 316 -3.53 46.26 -9.49
C GLN A 316 -3.77 45.60 -8.13
N LEU A 317 -3.29 44.37 -7.98
CA LEU A 317 -3.32 43.65 -6.72
C LEU A 317 -2.49 44.40 -5.66
N PHE A 318 -3.05 44.58 -4.47
CA PHE A 318 -2.41 45.24 -3.36
C PHE A 318 -1.52 44.27 -2.58
N ASP A 319 -0.23 44.56 -2.56
CA ASP A 319 0.77 43.82 -1.79
C ASP A 319 0.87 44.42 -0.38
N PHE A 320 0.34 43.70 0.62
CA PHE A 320 0.34 44.12 2.02
C PHE A 320 1.74 44.16 2.65
N ASP A 321 2.71 43.40 2.13
CA ASP A 321 4.04 43.29 2.72
C ASP A 321 5.00 44.34 2.13
N ASN A 322 4.74 44.83 0.91
CA ASN A 322 5.66 45.74 0.20
C ASN A 322 5.06 47.09 -0.25
N THR A 323 3.76 47.34 -0.04
CA THR A 323 3.14 48.62 -0.43
C THR A 323 2.94 49.56 0.76
N GLN A 324 3.78 50.61 0.81
CA GLN A 324 3.62 51.69 1.80
C GLN A 324 2.44 52.59 1.45
N ILE A 325 1.55 52.83 2.41
CA ILE A 325 0.39 53.70 2.27
C ILE A 325 0.83 55.16 2.41
N GLN A 326 0.85 55.89 1.30
CA GLN A 326 1.21 57.31 1.29
C GLN A 326 -0.01 58.23 1.32
N ASP A 327 -1.19 57.74 0.89
CA ASP A 327 -2.45 58.48 0.82
C ASP A 327 -3.64 57.58 1.19
N ASN A 328 -4.82 58.18 1.46
CA ASN A 328 -6.06 57.43 1.67
C ASN A 328 -6.32 56.54 0.46
N ILE A 329 -6.58 55.26 0.70
CA ILE A 329 -6.79 54.26 -0.35
C ILE A 329 -8.06 53.44 -0.06
N THR A 330 -8.74 53.03 -1.12
CA THR A 330 -9.79 52.02 -1.04
C THR A 330 -9.25 50.77 -1.72
N LEU A 331 -9.28 49.66 -1.00
CA LEU A 331 -8.94 48.36 -1.52
C LEU A 331 -10.23 47.62 -1.88
N TYR A 332 -10.36 47.26 -3.14
CA TYR A 332 -11.53 46.61 -3.69
C TYR A 332 -11.33 45.10 -3.69
N ALA A 333 -12.29 44.36 -3.18
CA ALA A 333 -12.29 42.90 -3.24
C ALA A 333 -12.43 42.46 -4.70
N GLY A 334 -11.45 41.69 -5.15
CA GLY A 334 -11.54 40.93 -6.39
C GLY A 334 -12.33 39.66 -6.15
N TRP A 335 -13.29 39.44 -7.04
CA TRP A 335 -14.13 38.26 -7.04
C TRP A 335 -14.03 37.64 -8.42
N LEU A 336 -13.68 36.36 -8.42
CA LEU A 336 -13.81 35.46 -9.53
C LEU A 336 -15.18 34.81 -9.47
N ASP A 337 -16.07 35.14 -10.39
CA ASP A 337 -17.23 34.30 -10.66
C ASP A 337 -16.78 32.97 -11.31
N TYR A 338 -16.52 31.94 -10.50
CA TYR A 338 -16.23 30.62 -11.07
C TYR A 338 -17.47 29.95 -11.71
N THR A 339 -18.62 30.62 -11.72
CA THR A 339 -19.78 30.23 -12.53
C THR A 339 -19.78 30.89 -13.91
N ASN A 340 -18.86 31.84 -14.15
CA ASN A 340 -18.64 32.46 -15.45
C ASN A 340 -17.89 31.49 -16.37
N THR A 341 -18.52 31.17 -17.51
CA THR A 341 -17.97 30.28 -18.54
C THR A 341 -17.41 31.06 -19.73
N THR A 342 -17.03 32.33 -19.52
CA THR A 342 -16.45 33.16 -20.58
C THR A 342 -14.97 32.83 -20.70
N ASP A 343 -14.60 32.41 -21.90
CA ASP A 343 -13.26 32.04 -22.36
C ASP A 343 -13.05 32.80 -23.67
N THR A 344 -12.27 33.88 -23.60
CA THR A 344 -12.20 34.96 -24.59
C THR A 344 -11.29 34.60 -25.75
N ASP A 345 -10.19 33.91 -25.49
CA ASP A 345 -9.29 33.41 -26.54
C ASP A 345 -9.59 31.97 -26.96
N GLY A 346 -10.43 31.26 -26.19
CA GLY A 346 -11.02 29.99 -26.56
C GLY A 346 -10.09 28.81 -26.34
N ASP A 347 -9.13 28.92 -25.42
CA ASP A 347 -8.15 27.86 -25.15
C ASP A 347 -8.68 26.77 -24.21
N GLY A 348 -9.79 27.04 -23.50
CA GLY A 348 -10.42 26.13 -22.54
C GLY A 348 -10.23 26.54 -21.08
N ILE A 349 -9.38 27.52 -20.79
CA ILE A 349 -9.31 28.21 -19.51
C ILE A 349 -10.26 29.42 -19.58
N VAL A 350 -11.15 29.56 -18.60
CA VAL A 350 -12.00 30.76 -18.54
C VAL A 350 -11.16 31.98 -18.18
N ASP A 351 -11.46 33.15 -18.75
CA ASP A 351 -10.74 34.44 -18.54
C ASP A 351 -10.38 34.68 -17.08
N GLU A 352 -11.32 34.29 -16.24
CA GLU A 352 -11.28 34.45 -14.83
C GLU A 352 -10.22 33.56 -14.15
N LEU A 353 -10.11 32.30 -14.57
CA LEU A 353 -9.06 31.40 -14.10
C LEU A 353 -7.69 31.81 -14.66
N GLU A 354 -7.64 32.29 -15.89
CA GLU A 354 -6.41 32.80 -16.50
C GLU A 354 -5.81 33.99 -15.73
N ILE A 355 -6.66 34.94 -15.31
CA ILE A 355 -6.24 36.04 -14.43
C ILE A 355 -5.63 35.53 -13.11
N VAL A 356 -6.10 34.39 -12.60
CA VAL A 356 -5.62 33.81 -11.32
C VAL A 356 -4.30 33.08 -11.49
N ILE A 357 -4.16 32.29 -12.55
CA ILE A 357 -2.93 31.51 -12.81
C ILE A 357 -1.83 32.38 -13.45
N GLY A 358 -2.17 33.62 -13.84
CA GLY A 358 -1.23 34.63 -14.32
C GLY A 358 -1.07 34.64 -15.84
N THR A 359 -1.86 33.83 -16.54
CA THR A 359 -1.93 33.76 -17.99
C THR A 359 -2.77 34.90 -18.56
N ASN A 360 -2.76 35.09 -19.87
CA ASN A 360 -3.34 36.24 -20.55
C ASN A 360 -4.66 35.86 -21.24
N PRO A 361 -5.83 36.37 -20.76
CA PRO A 361 -7.17 36.04 -21.29
C PRO A 361 -7.49 36.40 -22.74
N ASN A 362 -6.50 36.83 -23.51
CA ASN A 362 -6.63 37.18 -24.91
C ASN A 362 -5.53 36.51 -25.75
N SER A 363 -4.80 35.57 -25.16
CA SER A 363 -3.67 34.88 -25.74
C SER A 363 -3.69 33.44 -25.28
N VAL A 364 -4.20 32.58 -26.16
CA VAL A 364 -4.23 31.11 -26.02
C VAL A 364 -2.92 30.53 -25.50
N ASP A 365 -1.78 31.14 -25.81
CA ASP A 365 -0.42 30.73 -25.40
C ASP A 365 0.26 31.96 -24.78
N THR A 366 0.44 32.00 -23.46
CA THR A 366 0.92 33.19 -22.75
C THR A 366 2.41 33.42 -22.91
N ASP A 367 3.23 32.37 -22.89
CA ASP A 367 4.69 32.49 -22.93
C ASP A 367 5.29 32.32 -24.34
N GLY A 368 4.49 31.82 -25.27
CA GLY A 368 4.74 31.76 -26.71
C GLY A 368 5.61 30.59 -27.15
N ASP A 369 5.62 29.47 -26.43
CA ASP A 369 6.39 28.27 -26.77
C ASP A 369 5.69 27.33 -27.77
N GLY A 370 4.40 27.55 -28.00
CA GLY A 370 3.56 26.81 -28.92
C GLY A 370 2.56 25.85 -28.29
N LEU A 371 2.49 25.75 -26.97
CA LEU A 371 1.39 25.12 -26.23
C LEU A 371 0.38 26.17 -25.76
N SER A 372 -0.89 25.80 -25.64
CA SER A 372 -1.85 26.70 -25.01
C SER A 372 -1.73 26.66 -23.49
N ASP A 373 -2.14 27.72 -22.81
CA ASP A 373 -2.13 27.77 -21.35
C ASP A 373 -2.94 26.60 -20.77
N TYR A 374 -4.06 26.23 -21.41
CA TYR A 374 -4.83 25.02 -21.12
C TYR A 374 -4.01 23.73 -21.29
N ASP A 375 -3.33 23.55 -22.43
CA ASP A 375 -2.57 22.33 -22.72
C ASP A 375 -1.42 22.15 -21.71
N GLU A 376 -0.78 23.25 -21.33
CA GLU A 376 0.29 23.24 -20.33
C GLU A 376 -0.20 22.82 -18.96
N ILE A 377 -1.37 23.29 -18.54
CA ILE A 377 -1.92 22.98 -17.22
C ILE A 377 -2.57 21.60 -17.17
N GLU A 378 -3.33 21.24 -18.20
CA GLU A 378 -4.23 20.08 -18.17
C GLU A 378 -3.69 18.86 -18.94
N LYS A 379 -2.68 19.02 -19.81
CA LYS A 379 -2.16 17.91 -20.63
C LYS A 379 -0.70 17.59 -20.35
N VAL A 380 0.22 18.54 -20.50
CA VAL A 380 1.67 18.29 -20.32
C VAL A 380 2.18 18.60 -18.90
N TYR A 381 1.39 19.34 -18.10
CA TYR A 381 1.72 19.76 -16.74
C TYR A 381 3.00 20.61 -16.62
N THR A 382 3.22 21.49 -17.60
CA THR A 382 4.29 22.49 -17.65
C THR A 382 3.78 23.84 -17.13
N ASN A 383 4.67 24.83 -17.04
CA ASN A 383 4.34 26.14 -16.48
C ASN A 383 4.00 27.14 -17.59
N PRO A 384 2.74 27.60 -17.71
CA PRO A 384 2.28 28.44 -18.83
C PRO A 384 2.82 29.88 -18.85
N LEU A 385 3.74 30.19 -17.94
CA LEU A 385 4.44 31.46 -17.86
C LEU A 385 5.91 31.33 -18.22
N ARG A 386 6.37 30.14 -18.60
CA ARG A 386 7.77 29.78 -18.83
C ARG A 386 7.89 28.84 -20.02
N ARG A 387 8.35 29.41 -21.13
CA ARG A 387 8.72 28.65 -22.34
C ARG A 387 9.58 27.40 -22.16
N ASP A 388 10.34 27.32 -21.07
CA ASP A 388 11.22 26.18 -20.72
C ASP A 388 11.10 26.07 -19.19
N SER A 389 10.26 25.13 -18.76
CA SER A 389 9.86 24.95 -17.37
C SER A 389 10.99 24.39 -16.51
N ASP A 390 11.82 23.50 -17.07
CA ASP A 390 12.86 22.77 -16.36
C ASP A 390 14.29 23.31 -16.58
N ASP A 391 14.44 24.34 -17.41
CA ASP A 391 15.68 25.00 -17.81
C ASP A 391 16.69 24.06 -18.53
N ASN A 392 16.21 23.03 -19.22
CA ASN A 392 17.07 22.09 -19.95
C ASN A 392 17.54 22.62 -21.32
N GLY A 393 16.96 23.72 -21.81
CA GLY A 393 17.31 24.39 -23.06
C GLY A 393 16.49 23.98 -24.28
N ILE A 394 15.42 23.22 -24.11
CA ILE A 394 14.36 22.93 -25.08
C ILE A 394 13.10 23.66 -24.59
N GLU A 395 12.32 24.26 -25.49
CA GLU A 395 11.06 24.92 -25.09
C GLU A 395 10.00 23.84 -24.83
N ASP A 396 9.09 24.01 -23.85
CA ASP A 396 8.16 22.95 -23.39
C ASP A 396 7.30 22.41 -24.56
N GLY A 397 6.84 23.28 -25.46
CA GLY A 397 6.16 22.86 -26.69
C GLY A 397 7.02 22.11 -27.71
N ASP A 398 8.34 22.28 -27.69
CA ASP A 398 9.32 21.54 -28.50
C ASP A 398 9.90 20.31 -27.79
N GLU A 399 9.54 20.05 -26.53
CA GLU A 399 9.89 18.83 -25.82
C GLU A 399 9.12 17.63 -26.34
N ASP A 400 9.66 16.44 -26.09
CA ASP A 400 9.12 15.12 -26.42
C ASP A 400 9.04 14.38 -25.07
N TYR A 401 7.93 14.62 -24.35
CA TYR A 401 7.85 14.33 -22.92
C TYR A 401 7.82 12.82 -22.64
N ASP A 402 7.15 12.05 -23.49
CA ASP A 402 7.09 10.59 -23.41
C ASP A 402 8.21 9.87 -24.19
N GLY A 403 8.93 10.59 -25.06
CA GLY A 403 10.09 10.10 -25.79
C GLY A 403 9.74 9.28 -27.03
N ASP A 404 8.55 9.45 -27.59
CA ASP A 404 8.08 8.70 -28.76
C ASP A 404 8.61 9.27 -30.10
N GLY A 405 9.06 10.53 -30.10
CA GLY A 405 9.62 11.25 -31.23
C GLY A 405 8.72 12.33 -31.85
N ILE A 406 7.51 12.54 -31.33
CA ILE A 406 6.68 13.72 -31.60
C ILE A 406 6.91 14.74 -30.47
N THR A 407 6.92 16.03 -30.79
CA THR A 407 7.01 17.05 -29.74
C THR A 407 5.62 17.35 -29.18
N ASN A 408 5.52 17.73 -27.91
CA ASN A 408 4.29 18.10 -27.21
C ASN A 408 3.32 18.92 -28.07
N LYS A 409 3.78 20.01 -28.72
CA LYS A 409 2.88 20.86 -29.55
C LYS A 409 2.32 20.17 -30.80
N PHE A 410 3.07 19.22 -31.36
CA PHE A 410 2.63 18.43 -32.50
C PHE A 410 1.62 17.37 -32.06
N GLU A 411 1.81 16.76 -30.90
CA GLU A 411 0.88 15.81 -30.30
C GLU A 411 -0.49 16.44 -30.02
N ILE A 412 -0.48 17.62 -29.39
CA ILE A 412 -1.70 18.43 -29.20
C ILE A 412 -2.42 18.69 -30.54
N THR A 413 -1.67 18.93 -31.62
CA THR A 413 -2.24 19.17 -32.96
C THR A 413 -2.85 17.90 -33.57
N LEU A 414 -2.28 16.74 -33.27
CA LEU A 414 -2.77 15.42 -33.69
C LEU A 414 -3.96 14.96 -32.84
N GLY A 415 -4.13 15.56 -31.65
CA GLY A 415 -5.13 15.15 -30.66
C GLY A 415 -4.64 13.99 -29.78
N THR A 416 -3.35 13.69 -29.83
CA THR A 416 -2.70 12.68 -29.00
C THR A 416 -2.40 13.21 -27.59
N ASP A 417 -2.14 12.32 -26.64
CA ASP A 417 -1.79 12.65 -25.26
C ASP A 417 -0.26 12.75 -25.11
N PRO A 418 0.31 13.95 -24.90
CA PRO A 418 1.76 14.15 -24.84
C PRO A 418 2.50 13.42 -23.71
N THR A 419 1.76 12.74 -22.83
CA THR A 419 2.32 11.98 -21.72
C THR A 419 2.32 10.48 -21.97
N LEU A 420 1.79 10.03 -23.11
CA LEU A 420 1.62 8.64 -23.49
C LEU A 420 2.18 8.42 -24.89
N SER A 421 3.28 7.67 -24.98
CA SER A 421 3.92 7.38 -26.26
C SER A 421 3.00 6.66 -27.26
N ASP A 422 1.95 6.01 -26.77
CA ASP A 422 0.90 5.31 -27.53
C ASP A 422 -0.44 5.76 -26.94
N THR A 423 -1.09 6.72 -27.60
CA THR A 423 -2.24 7.42 -27.03
C THR A 423 -3.48 6.54 -26.96
N ASP A 424 -3.75 5.74 -27.98
CA ASP A 424 -4.95 4.89 -28.02
C ASP A 424 -4.72 3.48 -27.47
N GLY A 425 -3.46 3.11 -27.20
CA GLY A 425 -3.05 1.92 -26.47
C GLY A 425 -3.08 0.67 -27.33
N ASP A 426 -2.80 0.80 -28.62
CA ASP A 426 -2.95 -0.26 -29.61
C ASP A 426 -1.66 -1.04 -29.91
N GLY A 427 -0.53 -0.56 -29.35
CA GLY A 427 0.81 -1.13 -29.49
C GLY A 427 1.72 -0.40 -30.47
N LEU A 428 1.25 0.63 -31.18
CA LEU A 428 2.07 1.55 -31.97
C LEU A 428 2.24 2.86 -31.22
N ASN A 429 3.45 3.43 -31.30
CA ASN A 429 3.64 4.77 -30.79
C ASN A 429 3.13 5.82 -31.80
N ASP A 430 2.65 6.95 -31.30
CA ASP A 430 2.00 7.99 -32.10
C ASP A 430 2.90 8.44 -33.26
N TYR A 431 4.21 8.51 -33.01
CA TYR A 431 5.22 8.79 -34.04
C TYR A 431 5.18 7.80 -35.21
N ASP A 432 5.20 6.49 -34.95
CA ASP A 432 5.18 5.46 -36.00
C ASP A 432 3.84 5.50 -36.75
N GLU A 433 2.74 5.68 -36.04
CA GLU A 433 1.43 5.81 -36.66
C GLU A 433 1.37 6.96 -37.66
N VAL A 434 1.79 8.16 -37.24
CA VAL A 434 1.72 9.35 -38.09
C VAL A 434 2.76 9.32 -39.21
N ASN A 435 4.01 8.91 -38.91
CA ASN A 435 5.14 9.11 -39.82
C ASN A 435 5.52 7.87 -40.63
N LYS A 436 5.12 6.67 -40.20
CA LYS A 436 5.55 5.41 -40.82
C LYS A 436 4.38 4.61 -41.40
N TYR A 437 3.29 4.47 -40.68
CA TYR A 437 2.16 3.62 -41.09
C TYR A 437 0.99 4.42 -41.69
N GLY A 438 0.84 5.69 -41.31
CA GLY A 438 -0.22 6.60 -41.77
C GLY A 438 -1.58 6.31 -41.13
N THR A 439 -1.59 5.65 -39.97
CA THR A 439 -2.77 5.36 -39.14
C THR A 439 -3.14 6.58 -38.32
N ASN A 440 -4.26 6.50 -37.60
CA ASN A 440 -4.76 7.59 -36.79
C ASN A 440 -4.46 7.32 -35.31
N PRO A 441 -3.56 8.09 -34.68
CA PRO A 441 -3.01 7.79 -33.34
C PRO A 441 -3.96 8.02 -32.16
N ILE A 442 -5.26 8.11 -32.44
CA ILE A 442 -6.31 8.27 -31.43
C ILE A 442 -7.44 7.26 -31.66
N LEU A 443 -7.24 6.30 -32.56
CA LEU A 443 -8.17 5.25 -32.92
C LEU A 443 -7.40 3.93 -33.00
N VAL A 444 -7.58 3.10 -31.98
CA VAL A 444 -7.06 1.72 -31.89
C VAL A 444 -7.16 0.93 -33.20
N ASP A 445 -8.21 1.17 -34.00
CA ASP A 445 -8.47 0.51 -35.27
C ASP A 445 -8.87 1.59 -36.30
N THR A 446 -7.92 2.01 -37.15
CA THR A 446 -8.10 3.11 -38.09
C THR A 446 -9.12 2.79 -39.18
N ASP A 447 -9.16 1.55 -39.66
CA ASP A 447 -10.00 1.15 -40.78
C ASP A 447 -11.32 0.47 -40.40
N THR A 448 -11.49 0.22 -39.10
CA THR A 448 -12.70 -0.26 -38.41
C THR A 448 -13.12 -1.69 -38.74
N ASP A 449 -12.16 -2.56 -39.07
CA ASP A 449 -12.42 -3.97 -39.36
C ASP A 449 -12.34 -4.91 -38.14
N GLY A 450 -11.88 -4.37 -37.02
CA GLY A 450 -11.87 -4.97 -35.69
C GLY A 450 -10.51 -5.49 -35.23
N VAL A 451 -9.43 -5.29 -35.99
CA VAL A 451 -8.03 -5.51 -35.55
C VAL A 451 -7.40 -4.18 -35.20
N SER A 452 -6.52 -4.14 -34.20
CA SER A 452 -5.80 -2.91 -33.91
C SER A 452 -4.74 -2.60 -34.95
N ASP A 453 -4.40 -1.34 -35.16
CA ASP A 453 -3.40 -0.96 -36.17
C ASP A 453 -2.04 -1.58 -35.83
N GLY A 454 -1.66 -1.57 -34.55
CA GLY A 454 -0.45 -2.23 -34.05
C GLY A 454 -0.44 -3.72 -34.28
N ARG A 455 -1.57 -4.39 -34.02
CA ARG A 455 -1.69 -5.82 -34.26
C ARG A 455 -1.60 -6.15 -35.75
N GLU A 456 -2.16 -5.32 -36.62
CA GLU A 456 -2.02 -5.49 -38.08
C GLU A 456 -0.57 -5.35 -38.56
N ILE A 457 0.18 -4.41 -38.02
CA ILE A 457 1.60 -4.24 -38.34
C ILE A 457 2.42 -5.45 -37.90
N GLU A 458 2.17 -5.97 -36.71
CA GLU A 458 2.80 -7.19 -36.21
C GLU A 458 2.54 -8.38 -37.14
N LEU A 459 1.29 -8.53 -37.57
CA LEU A 459 0.83 -9.59 -38.48
C LEU A 459 1.23 -9.35 -39.94
N GLY A 460 1.77 -8.17 -40.27
CA GLY A 460 2.15 -7.77 -41.61
C GLY A 460 0.97 -7.52 -42.56
N THR A 461 -0.21 -7.22 -42.02
CA THR A 461 -1.38 -6.75 -42.77
C THR A 461 -1.33 -5.23 -42.95
N ASN A 462 -2.44 -4.59 -43.32
CA ASN A 462 -2.41 -3.19 -43.73
C ASN A 462 -3.51 -2.42 -42.99
N PRO A 463 -3.15 -1.58 -42.00
CA PRO A 463 -4.08 -0.93 -41.08
C PRO A 463 -4.95 0.18 -41.71
N LEU A 464 -4.87 0.35 -43.02
CA LEU A 464 -5.62 1.35 -43.78
C LEU A 464 -6.63 0.74 -44.74
N VAL A 465 -6.82 -0.58 -44.70
CA VAL A 465 -7.63 -1.32 -45.68
C VAL A 465 -8.50 -2.37 -45.00
N TYR A 466 -9.74 -1.96 -44.71
CA TYR A 466 -10.78 -2.83 -44.14
C TYR A 466 -10.80 -4.24 -44.75
N GLN A 467 -10.68 -5.25 -43.89
CA GLN A 467 -10.73 -6.68 -44.21
C GLN A 467 -11.78 -7.38 -43.36
N ALA A 468 -12.74 -8.03 -44.02
CA ALA A 468 -13.78 -8.76 -43.30
C ALA A 468 -13.24 -10.04 -42.61
N LEU A 469 -12.14 -10.61 -43.13
CA LEU A 469 -11.53 -11.85 -42.65
C LEU A 469 -10.02 -11.80 -42.88
N PHE A 470 -9.28 -12.30 -41.89
CA PHE A 470 -7.84 -12.33 -41.82
C PHE A 470 -7.33 -13.77 -41.82
N MET A 471 -6.32 -14.06 -42.65
CA MET A 471 -5.60 -15.33 -42.60
C MET A 471 -4.37 -15.15 -41.70
N ILE A 472 -4.51 -15.50 -40.43
CA ILE A 472 -3.48 -15.28 -39.41
C ILE A 472 -2.61 -16.51 -39.25
N THR A 473 -1.31 -16.30 -39.02
CA THR A 473 -0.40 -17.32 -38.50
C THR A 473 0.25 -16.79 -37.22
N GLU A 474 -0.11 -17.39 -36.09
CA GLU A 474 0.44 -17.02 -34.78
C GLU A 474 1.50 -18.04 -34.37
N THR A 475 2.58 -17.62 -33.70
CA THR A 475 3.70 -18.50 -33.30
C THR A 475 4.25 -18.05 -31.96
N LEU A 476 4.40 -19.00 -31.02
CA LEU A 476 4.97 -18.75 -29.70
C LEU A 476 6.38 -19.34 -29.59
N ASP A 477 7.42 -18.50 -29.42
CA ASP A 477 8.80 -18.93 -29.19
C ASP A 477 9.28 -18.64 -27.75
N LEU A 478 9.13 -19.63 -26.88
CA LEU A 478 9.65 -19.60 -25.50
C LEU A 478 11.00 -20.33 -25.33
N GLY A 479 11.63 -20.74 -26.43
CA GLY A 479 12.85 -21.54 -26.39
C GLY A 479 12.66 -23.01 -25.95
N ASP A 480 11.42 -23.52 -25.98
CA ASP A 480 11.13 -24.95 -25.80
C ASP A 480 11.69 -25.79 -26.97
N SER A 481 11.78 -27.09 -26.74
CA SER A 481 12.13 -28.13 -27.69
C SER A 481 11.21 -28.21 -28.92
N VAL A 482 10.00 -27.65 -28.83
CA VAL A 482 9.03 -27.55 -29.92
C VAL A 482 8.55 -26.10 -30.04
N LEU A 483 8.39 -25.63 -31.28
CA LEU A 483 7.88 -24.30 -31.59
C LEU A 483 6.45 -24.45 -32.17
N PRO A 484 5.40 -24.14 -31.38
CA PRO A 484 4.01 -24.21 -31.82
C PRO A 484 3.61 -22.99 -32.68
N SER A 485 2.67 -23.21 -33.59
CA SER A 485 2.03 -22.18 -34.39
C SER A 485 0.64 -22.61 -34.83
N VAL A 486 -0.22 -21.65 -35.14
CA VAL A 486 -1.55 -21.91 -35.69
C VAL A 486 -1.84 -21.00 -36.87
N THR A 487 -2.39 -21.56 -37.95
CA THR A 487 -2.88 -20.81 -39.10
C THR A 487 -4.39 -20.97 -39.27
N LEU A 488 -5.15 -19.88 -39.26
CA LEU A 488 -6.62 -19.92 -39.40
C LEU A 488 -7.21 -18.62 -39.97
N GLU A 489 -8.47 -18.69 -40.41
CA GLU A 489 -9.23 -17.54 -40.92
C GLU A 489 -10.15 -16.98 -39.83
N LEU A 490 -9.98 -15.70 -39.45
CA LEU A 490 -10.67 -15.04 -38.34
C LEU A 490 -11.31 -13.71 -38.78
N THR A 491 -12.35 -13.25 -38.08
CA THR A 491 -12.78 -11.83 -38.17
C THR A 491 -11.83 -10.94 -37.37
N GLY A 492 -11.77 -9.63 -37.63
CA GLY A 492 -10.84 -8.75 -36.92
C GLY A 492 -10.89 -8.87 -35.40
N LYS A 493 -12.10 -8.80 -34.82
CA LYS A 493 -12.31 -8.98 -33.37
C LYS A 493 -11.78 -10.28 -32.78
N GLN A 494 -11.69 -11.33 -33.58
CA GLN A 494 -11.17 -12.62 -33.13
C GLN A 494 -9.65 -12.63 -33.16
N VAL A 495 -9.01 -11.90 -34.08
CA VAL A 495 -7.55 -11.79 -34.17
C VAL A 495 -6.97 -11.21 -32.86
N GLU A 496 -7.64 -10.22 -32.29
CA GLU A 496 -7.29 -9.59 -31.00
C GLU A 496 -7.31 -10.55 -29.80
N THR A 497 -8.01 -11.68 -29.93
CA THR A 497 -8.22 -12.65 -28.84
C THR A 497 -7.50 -13.97 -29.09
N LEU A 498 -6.80 -14.10 -30.23
CA LEU A 498 -6.07 -15.31 -30.56
C LEU A 498 -4.82 -15.39 -29.70
N ASP A 499 -4.73 -16.46 -28.92
CA ASP A 499 -3.62 -16.65 -27.99
C ASP A 499 -3.11 -18.09 -27.98
N ILE A 500 -1.82 -18.25 -27.67
CA ILE A 500 -1.12 -19.52 -27.49
C ILE A 500 -0.38 -19.47 -26.16
N ASN A 501 -0.71 -20.36 -25.23
CA ASN A 501 -0.07 -20.45 -23.92
C ASN A 501 0.56 -21.81 -23.71
N ILE A 502 1.71 -21.86 -23.05
CA ILE A 502 2.28 -23.11 -22.55
C ILE A 502 1.45 -23.63 -21.38
N VAL A 503 1.29 -24.95 -21.28
CA VAL A 503 0.59 -25.60 -20.16
C VAL A 503 1.63 -26.23 -19.24
N GLU A 504 1.64 -25.81 -17.97
CA GLU A 504 2.63 -26.23 -16.95
C GLU A 504 2.09 -27.28 -15.95
N ASP A 505 0.95 -27.90 -16.23
CA ASP A 505 0.35 -28.93 -15.39
C ASP A 505 1.20 -30.23 -15.35
N GLU A 506 1.80 -30.52 -14.20
CA GLU A 506 2.69 -31.67 -14.00
C GLU A 506 1.95 -33.02 -13.91
N ILE A 507 0.63 -33.04 -13.85
CA ILE A 507 -0.18 -34.27 -13.77
C ILE A 507 -0.76 -34.62 -15.14
N LEU A 508 -1.38 -33.64 -15.79
CA LEU A 508 -1.99 -33.80 -17.10
C LEU A 508 -0.92 -33.83 -18.21
N PHE A 509 0.11 -32.97 -18.11
CA PHE A 509 1.14 -32.79 -19.15
C PHE A 509 2.61 -32.85 -18.65
N PRO A 510 3.01 -33.83 -17.80
CA PRO A 510 4.40 -33.92 -17.38
C PRO A 510 5.35 -34.26 -18.53
N ASN A 511 6.60 -33.85 -18.37
CA ASN A 511 7.69 -34.25 -19.27
C ASN A 511 8.01 -35.77 -19.24
N THR A 512 7.36 -36.53 -18.35
CA THR A 512 7.48 -37.99 -18.24
C THR A 512 6.50 -38.76 -19.14
N ILE A 513 5.60 -38.06 -19.86
CA ILE A 513 4.70 -38.69 -20.84
C ILE A 513 5.51 -39.57 -21.81
N PRO A 514 5.14 -40.84 -22.01
CA PRO A 514 5.83 -41.71 -22.95
C PRO A 514 5.83 -41.12 -24.36
N GLY A 515 7.03 -40.92 -24.94
CA GLY A 515 7.17 -40.30 -26.26
C GLY A 515 7.10 -38.77 -26.25
N TYR A 516 7.22 -38.11 -25.10
CA TYR A 516 7.35 -36.65 -24.99
C TYR A 516 8.39 -36.08 -25.97
N ILE A 517 7.97 -35.09 -26.77
CA ILE A 517 8.85 -34.36 -27.70
C ILE A 517 9.08 -32.93 -27.21
N GLY A 518 8.03 -32.28 -26.70
CA GLY A 518 8.04 -30.94 -26.11
C GLY A 518 6.74 -30.63 -25.38
N ALA A 519 6.60 -29.42 -24.86
CA ALA A 519 5.51 -29.04 -23.97
C ALA A 519 4.13 -29.13 -24.64
N ALA A 520 3.09 -29.13 -23.80
CA ALA A 520 1.72 -28.94 -24.24
C ALA A 520 1.39 -27.45 -24.34
N TYR A 521 0.51 -27.09 -25.28
CA TYR A 521 0.14 -25.71 -25.55
C TYR A 521 -1.37 -25.59 -25.67
N ASN A 522 -1.94 -24.65 -24.93
CA ASN A 522 -3.34 -24.25 -25.05
C ASN A 522 -3.45 -23.18 -26.15
N PHE A 523 -4.43 -23.34 -27.03
CA PHE A 523 -4.76 -22.35 -28.04
C PHE A 523 -6.13 -21.79 -27.69
N SER A 524 -6.35 -20.48 -27.84
CA SER A 524 -7.66 -19.89 -27.54
C SER A 524 -7.99 -18.76 -28.50
N VAL A 525 -9.29 -18.52 -28.70
CA VAL A 525 -9.82 -17.40 -29.50
C VAL A 525 -11.29 -17.20 -29.15
N ASP A 526 -11.76 -15.96 -29.10
CA ASP A 526 -13.15 -15.67 -28.82
C ASP A 526 -14.08 -16.11 -29.96
N GLY A 527 -15.22 -16.66 -29.57
CA GLY A 527 -16.25 -17.13 -30.49
C GLY A 527 -15.91 -18.44 -31.18
N THR A 528 -16.41 -18.63 -32.41
CA THR A 528 -16.23 -19.87 -33.16
C THR A 528 -15.48 -19.62 -34.45
N PHE A 529 -14.57 -20.52 -34.82
CA PHE A 529 -13.92 -20.54 -36.12
C PHE A 529 -14.27 -21.81 -36.89
N LYS A 530 -13.93 -21.84 -38.18
CA LYS A 530 -14.32 -22.95 -39.07
C LYS A 530 -13.30 -24.09 -39.07
N GLU A 531 -12.04 -23.75 -39.27
CA GLU A 531 -10.91 -24.68 -39.35
C GLU A 531 -9.62 -23.92 -39.03
N ALA A 532 -8.73 -24.54 -38.28
CA ALA A 532 -7.38 -24.08 -38.00
C ALA A 532 -6.38 -25.17 -38.36
N VAL A 533 -5.17 -24.76 -38.75
CA VAL A 533 -4.03 -25.65 -39.00
C VAL A 533 -3.00 -25.42 -37.90
N LEU A 534 -2.91 -26.36 -36.98
CA LEU A 534 -1.88 -26.37 -35.94
C LEU A 534 -0.58 -26.89 -36.55
N SER A 535 0.55 -26.30 -36.21
CA SER A 535 1.88 -26.74 -36.65
C SER A 535 2.89 -26.67 -35.51
N PHE A 536 3.58 -27.78 -35.30
CA PHE A 536 4.61 -27.94 -34.27
C PHE A 536 5.95 -28.22 -34.96
N GLN A 537 6.87 -27.26 -34.89
CA GLN A 537 8.22 -27.44 -35.40
C GLN A 537 9.11 -28.05 -34.33
N PHE A 538 9.75 -29.18 -34.62
CA PHE A 538 10.59 -29.94 -33.69
C PHE A 538 12.05 -30.03 -34.17
N ASN A 539 12.92 -30.59 -33.33
CA ASN A 539 14.34 -30.78 -33.68
C ASN A 539 14.53 -31.78 -34.83
N GLU A 540 15.06 -31.33 -35.97
CA GLU A 540 15.26 -32.13 -37.18
C GLU A 540 16.10 -33.41 -36.94
N LYS A 541 16.97 -33.43 -35.92
CA LYS A 541 17.77 -34.63 -35.58
C LYS A 541 16.93 -35.84 -35.17
N LEU A 542 15.71 -35.62 -34.70
CA LEU A 542 14.80 -36.72 -34.33
C LEU A 542 14.41 -37.57 -35.55
N LEU A 543 14.47 -37.00 -36.76
CA LEU A 543 14.22 -37.72 -38.02
C LEU A 543 15.34 -38.71 -38.39
N GLU A 544 16.47 -38.72 -37.67
CA GLU A 544 17.52 -39.74 -37.85
C GLU A 544 17.08 -41.12 -37.35
N ASP A 545 16.08 -41.19 -36.46
CA ASP A 545 15.46 -42.44 -36.00
C ASP A 545 14.31 -42.85 -36.95
N GLU A 546 14.45 -44.01 -37.61
CA GLU A 546 13.43 -44.53 -38.54
C GLU A 546 12.11 -44.92 -37.87
N THR A 547 12.07 -45.02 -36.53
CA THR A 547 10.88 -45.35 -35.74
C THR A 547 10.17 -44.11 -35.16
N PHE A 548 10.77 -42.93 -35.33
CA PHE A 548 10.21 -41.66 -34.87
C PHE A 548 8.96 -41.29 -35.67
N ASP A 549 7.83 -41.18 -34.98
CA ASP A 549 6.51 -40.95 -35.57
C ASP A 549 5.78 -39.83 -34.81
N PRO A 550 6.10 -38.55 -35.09
CA PRO A 550 5.52 -37.41 -34.38
C PRO A 550 4.06 -37.20 -34.78
N VAL A 551 3.18 -37.13 -33.79
CA VAL A 551 1.73 -36.96 -33.97
C VAL A 551 1.21 -35.93 -32.98
N ILE A 552 0.32 -35.05 -33.44
CA ILE A 552 -0.33 -34.04 -32.60
C ILE A 552 -1.54 -34.71 -31.93
N TYR A 553 -1.60 -34.61 -30.61
CA TYR A 553 -2.75 -35.01 -29.80
C TYR A 553 -3.43 -33.76 -29.25
N TYR A 554 -4.73 -33.84 -29.04
CA TYR A 554 -5.48 -32.85 -28.27
C TYR A 554 -6.07 -33.48 -27.02
N PHE A 555 -6.22 -32.68 -25.97
CA PHE A 555 -6.77 -33.12 -24.71
C PHE A 555 -8.28 -32.91 -24.65
N ASN A 556 -9.02 -34.01 -24.73
CA ASN A 556 -10.44 -33.98 -24.46
C ASN A 556 -10.66 -33.90 -22.94
N GLU A 557 -10.83 -32.70 -22.40
CA GLU A 557 -11.04 -32.43 -20.96
C GLU A 557 -12.23 -33.21 -20.38
N GLN A 558 -13.35 -33.26 -21.12
CA GLN A 558 -14.55 -33.96 -20.67
C GLN A 558 -14.30 -35.45 -20.44
N GLU A 559 -13.53 -36.06 -21.33
CA GLU A 559 -13.17 -37.48 -21.23
C GLU A 559 -11.85 -37.70 -20.50
N GLN A 560 -11.08 -36.65 -20.21
CA GLN A 560 -9.66 -36.69 -19.88
C GLN A 560 -8.93 -37.74 -20.73
N GLN A 561 -8.82 -37.47 -22.03
CA GLN A 561 -8.13 -38.36 -22.97
C GLN A 561 -7.30 -37.56 -23.97
N LEU A 562 -6.15 -38.12 -24.36
CA LEU A 562 -5.39 -37.63 -25.51
C LEU A 562 -5.94 -38.28 -26.79
N GLU A 563 -6.51 -37.46 -27.66
CA GLU A 563 -7.06 -37.88 -28.94
C GLU A 563 -6.13 -37.48 -30.09
N GLU A 564 -5.81 -38.45 -30.95
CA GLU A 564 -4.94 -38.24 -32.11
C GLU A 564 -5.63 -37.36 -33.17
N LEU A 565 -4.91 -36.35 -33.66
CA LEU A 565 -5.28 -35.65 -34.89
C LEU A 565 -4.57 -36.24 -36.10
N GLU A 566 -5.24 -36.23 -37.26
CA GLU A 566 -4.63 -36.61 -38.54
C GLU A 566 -3.47 -35.67 -38.87
N THR A 567 -2.26 -36.13 -38.54
CA THR A 567 -1.03 -35.32 -38.58
C THR A 567 -0.25 -35.63 -39.86
N SER A 568 0.22 -34.57 -40.53
CA SER A 568 1.07 -34.62 -41.71
C SER A 568 2.45 -34.03 -41.41
N ILE A 569 3.51 -34.69 -41.89
CA ILE A 569 4.90 -34.27 -41.64
C ILE A 569 5.52 -33.69 -42.91
N ASN A 570 6.06 -32.48 -42.81
CA ASN A 570 6.82 -31.83 -43.88
C ASN A 570 8.14 -31.27 -43.33
N GLY A 571 9.25 -31.96 -43.61
CA GLY A 571 10.52 -31.66 -42.95
C GLY A 571 10.43 -31.95 -41.45
N ASN A 572 10.80 -30.96 -40.63
CA ASN A 572 10.72 -31.02 -39.16
C ASN A 572 9.46 -30.33 -38.59
N ILE A 573 8.39 -30.22 -39.38
CA ILE A 573 7.12 -29.63 -38.97
C ILE A 573 6.03 -30.70 -39.04
N ALA A 574 5.35 -30.91 -37.92
CA ALA A 574 4.13 -31.70 -37.84
C ALA A 574 2.92 -30.77 -37.90
N SER A 575 1.95 -31.03 -38.77
CA SER A 575 0.76 -30.19 -38.95
C SER A 575 -0.54 -30.99 -38.95
N ALA A 576 -1.57 -30.48 -38.28
CA ALA A 576 -2.89 -31.08 -38.20
C ALA A 576 -4.01 -30.03 -38.33
N LYS A 577 -5.19 -30.46 -38.78
CA LYS A 577 -6.38 -29.60 -38.87
C LYS A 577 -7.30 -29.82 -37.68
N THR A 578 -7.83 -28.74 -37.12
CA THR A 578 -8.84 -28.76 -36.05
C THR A 578 -9.97 -27.76 -36.34
N ASN A 579 -11.11 -27.93 -35.69
CA ASN A 579 -12.28 -27.03 -35.75
C ASN A 579 -12.71 -26.50 -34.38
N HIS A 580 -11.90 -26.76 -33.36
CA HIS A 580 -12.01 -26.28 -32.00
C HIS A 580 -10.60 -26.03 -31.48
N PHE A 581 -10.46 -25.28 -30.40
CA PHE A 581 -9.22 -25.24 -29.65
C PHE A 581 -9.36 -25.96 -28.30
N SER A 582 -8.20 -26.30 -27.74
CA SER A 582 -7.96 -27.14 -26.57
C SER A 582 -6.46 -27.06 -26.25
N THR A 583 -5.99 -27.87 -25.31
CA THR A 583 -4.57 -28.16 -25.12
C THR A 583 -4.09 -29.21 -26.12
N TYR A 584 -3.00 -28.92 -26.82
CA TYR A 584 -2.38 -29.80 -27.81
C TYR A 584 -0.93 -30.10 -27.45
N ILE A 585 -0.50 -31.34 -27.72
CA ILE A 585 0.87 -31.80 -27.45
C ILE A 585 1.40 -32.63 -28.62
N LEU A 586 2.69 -32.47 -28.94
CA LEU A 586 3.37 -33.29 -29.94
C LEU A 586 4.04 -34.50 -29.27
N ILE A 587 3.64 -35.71 -29.65
CA ILE A 587 4.11 -36.96 -29.05
C ILE A 587 4.64 -37.91 -30.13
N ASN A 588 5.72 -38.63 -29.83
CA ASN A 588 6.18 -39.76 -30.64
C ASN A 588 5.23 -40.95 -30.45
N ARG A 589 4.31 -41.15 -31.39
CA ARG A 589 3.24 -42.15 -31.33
C ARG A 589 3.78 -43.57 -31.13
N THR A 590 4.90 -43.92 -31.75
CA THR A 590 5.50 -45.26 -31.59
C THR A 590 5.76 -45.58 -30.11
N VAL A 591 6.42 -44.65 -29.40
CA VAL A 591 6.77 -44.84 -27.98
C VAL A 591 5.52 -44.77 -27.11
N PHE A 592 4.59 -43.87 -27.40
CA PHE A 592 3.33 -43.72 -26.67
C PHE A 592 2.46 -44.99 -26.77
N GLU A 593 2.30 -45.56 -27.97
CA GLU A 593 1.52 -46.80 -28.17
C GLU A 593 2.22 -48.03 -27.56
N GLU A 594 3.55 -48.10 -27.61
CA GLU A 594 4.32 -49.17 -26.97
C GLU A 594 4.22 -49.13 -25.44
N SER A 595 4.00 -47.95 -24.85
CA SER A 595 3.83 -47.78 -23.40
C SER A 595 2.51 -48.34 -22.87
N LYS A 596 1.51 -48.58 -23.73
CA LYS A 596 0.18 -49.04 -23.31
C LYS A 596 0.21 -50.50 -22.86
N ILE A 597 0.21 -50.72 -21.54
CA ILE A 597 0.31 -52.04 -20.91
C ILE A 597 -1.03 -52.78 -20.96
N TRP A 598 -1.03 -54.00 -21.52
CA TRP A 598 -2.16 -54.91 -21.49
C TRP A 598 -1.99 -55.95 -20.37
N ILE A 599 -2.96 -56.03 -19.46
CA ILE A 599 -3.03 -57.05 -18.40
C ILE A 599 -4.13 -58.06 -18.69
N ASP A 600 -4.06 -59.24 -18.10
CA ASP A 600 -5.10 -60.26 -18.27
C ASP A 600 -6.42 -59.80 -17.60
N VAL A 601 -7.58 -60.16 -18.17
CA VAL A 601 -8.89 -59.79 -17.60
C VAL A 601 -9.15 -60.54 -16.30
N TRP A 602 -9.47 -59.81 -15.22
CA TRP A 602 -9.81 -60.35 -13.90
C TRP A 602 -11.19 -59.85 -13.42
N ASP A 603 -11.86 -60.63 -12.56
CA ASP A 603 -13.13 -60.23 -11.91
C ASP A 603 -12.78 -59.51 -10.58
N SER A 604 -12.96 -58.18 -10.50
CA SER A 604 -12.81 -57.46 -9.23
C SER A 604 -14.04 -57.71 -8.33
N GLN A 605 -13.81 -57.86 -7.03
CA GLN A 605 -14.86 -58.15 -6.04
C GLN A 605 -14.78 -57.26 -4.78
N GLY A 606 -13.78 -56.38 -4.66
CA GLY A 606 -13.67 -55.36 -3.60
C GLY A 606 -13.67 -55.93 -2.18
N TYR A 607 -12.86 -56.97 -1.92
CA TYR A 607 -12.74 -57.56 -0.60
C TYR A 607 -11.87 -56.68 0.32
N SER A 608 -12.32 -56.43 1.54
CA SER A 608 -11.62 -55.58 2.50
C SER A 608 -10.43 -56.27 3.20
N GLY A 609 -9.85 -57.28 2.56
CA GLY A 609 -8.74 -58.10 3.10
C GLY A 609 -8.81 -59.58 2.72
N VAL A 610 -7.73 -60.30 3.04
CA VAL A 610 -7.53 -61.69 2.57
C VAL A 610 -7.05 -62.65 3.65
N GLU A 611 -7.62 -63.87 3.65
CA GLU A 611 -7.13 -65.02 4.40
C GLU A 611 -6.49 -66.02 3.41
N VAL A 612 -5.17 -66.20 3.49
CA VAL A 612 -4.41 -67.10 2.60
C VAL A 612 -3.88 -68.29 3.37
N ILE A 613 -4.20 -69.50 2.91
CA ILE A 613 -3.60 -70.74 3.44
C ILE A 613 -2.70 -71.38 2.39
N LEU A 614 -1.42 -71.49 2.72
CA LEU A 614 -0.43 -72.18 1.91
C LEU A 614 -0.46 -73.68 2.23
N VAL A 615 -0.78 -74.51 1.24
CA VAL A 615 -0.83 -75.97 1.35
C VAL A 615 0.30 -76.56 0.50
N ILE A 616 1.42 -76.86 1.15
CA ILE A 616 2.70 -77.13 0.47
C ILE A 616 3.09 -78.60 0.59
N ASP A 617 3.42 -79.21 -0.55
CA ASP A 617 3.93 -80.58 -0.64
C ASP A 617 5.34 -80.70 -0.03
N ASP A 618 5.49 -81.70 0.84
CA ASP A 618 6.72 -82.09 1.52
C ASP A 618 7.05 -83.57 1.24
N SER A 619 6.47 -84.16 0.18
CA SER A 619 6.70 -85.54 -0.21
C SER A 619 8.11 -85.79 -0.75
N GLY A 620 8.48 -87.07 -0.86
CA GLY A 620 9.80 -87.48 -1.32
C GLY A 620 10.17 -87.00 -2.73
N SER A 621 9.19 -86.91 -3.62
CA SER A 621 9.35 -86.52 -5.02
C SER A 621 9.83 -85.08 -5.17
N MET A 622 9.50 -84.21 -4.21
CA MET A 622 9.92 -82.81 -4.19
C MET A 622 11.44 -82.63 -4.20
N THR A 623 12.22 -83.64 -3.78
CA THR A 623 13.70 -83.59 -3.87
C THR A 623 14.19 -83.54 -5.32
N TRP A 624 13.42 -84.10 -6.26
CA TRP A 624 13.78 -84.14 -7.67
C TRP A 624 13.29 -82.91 -8.44
N HIS A 625 12.08 -82.46 -8.13
CA HIS A 625 11.45 -81.34 -8.82
C HIS A 625 11.76 -79.96 -8.20
N ASP A 626 12.12 -79.91 -6.91
CA ASP A 626 12.49 -78.70 -6.16
C ASP A 626 13.65 -78.98 -5.17
N GLY A 627 14.78 -79.45 -5.71
CA GLY A 627 15.94 -79.84 -4.90
C GLY A 627 16.59 -78.72 -4.08
N TYR A 628 16.27 -77.45 -4.38
CA TYR A 628 16.77 -76.27 -3.67
C TYR A 628 15.73 -75.62 -2.75
N ASN A 629 14.50 -76.15 -2.68
CA ASN A 629 13.40 -75.61 -1.88
C ASN A 629 12.93 -74.21 -2.29
N LYS A 630 12.98 -73.89 -3.60
CA LYS A 630 12.46 -72.62 -4.15
C LYS A 630 10.98 -72.43 -3.81
N ARG A 631 10.20 -73.51 -3.61
CA ARG A 631 8.81 -73.44 -3.12
C ARG A 631 8.65 -72.73 -1.78
N LEU A 632 9.67 -72.77 -0.91
CA LEU A 632 9.63 -72.12 0.39
C LEU A 632 9.95 -70.63 0.26
N GLU A 633 10.89 -70.29 -0.63
CA GLU A 633 11.29 -68.91 -0.94
C GLU A 633 10.12 -68.12 -1.55
N VAL A 634 9.49 -68.64 -2.60
CA VAL A 634 8.35 -67.97 -3.26
C VAL A 634 7.13 -67.88 -2.35
N ALA A 635 6.94 -68.85 -1.44
CA ALA A 635 5.90 -68.82 -0.43
C ALA A 635 6.15 -67.73 0.63
N GLN A 636 7.40 -67.49 1.00
CA GLN A 636 7.77 -66.37 1.87
C GLN A 636 7.55 -65.03 1.15
N SER A 637 7.97 -64.94 -0.11
CA SER A 637 7.79 -63.73 -0.94
C SER A 637 6.31 -63.37 -1.11
N LEU A 638 5.44 -64.34 -1.38
CA LEU A 638 3.99 -64.11 -1.42
C LEU A 638 3.49 -63.52 -0.10
N ILE A 639 3.85 -64.12 1.05
CA ILE A 639 3.44 -63.60 2.37
C ILE A 639 3.87 -62.14 2.59
N GLU A 640 5.07 -61.78 2.13
CA GLU A 640 5.59 -60.42 2.26
C GLU A 640 4.73 -59.43 1.49
N ASN A 641 4.36 -59.77 0.26
CA ASN A 641 3.62 -58.91 -0.67
C ASN A 641 2.11 -58.87 -0.47
N LEU A 642 1.53 -59.77 0.35
CA LEU A 642 0.11 -59.74 0.68
C LEU A 642 -0.34 -58.39 1.27
N PRO A 643 -1.63 -58.02 1.14
CA PRO A 643 -2.25 -56.90 1.85
C PRO A 643 -1.93 -56.83 3.35
N SER A 644 -1.87 -55.63 3.95
CA SER A 644 -1.45 -55.45 5.35
C SER A 644 -2.39 -56.12 6.36
N ASN A 645 -3.69 -56.12 6.06
CA ASN A 645 -4.76 -56.77 6.84
C ASN A 645 -4.82 -58.31 6.66
N SER A 646 -3.90 -58.88 5.89
CA SER A 646 -3.90 -60.31 5.55
C SER A 646 -3.66 -61.22 6.74
N LYS A 647 -4.29 -62.40 6.71
CA LYS A 647 -3.96 -63.50 7.63
C LYS A 647 -3.44 -64.70 6.86
N VAL A 648 -2.40 -65.33 7.39
CA VAL A 648 -1.70 -66.44 6.73
C VAL A 648 -1.74 -67.71 7.55
N GLY A 649 -2.00 -68.84 6.88
CA GLY A 649 -1.88 -70.18 7.44
C GLY A 649 -0.90 -71.04 6.64
N VAL A 650 -0.18 -71.95 7.29
CA VAL A 650 0.75 -72.88 6.61
C VAL A 650 0.41 -74.33 6.97
N VAL A 651 0.14 -75.13 5.95
CA VAL A 651 -0.15 -76.56 6.04
C VAL A 651 0.85 -77.31 5.16
N LYS A 652 1.56 -78.27 5.76
CA LYS A 652 2.42 -79.18 4.99
C LYS A 652 1.80 -80.55 4.86
N PHE A 653 2.11 -81.25 3.76
CA PHE A 653 1.65 -82.62 3.58
C PHE A 653 2.69 -83.53 2.93
N ALA A 654 2.70 -84.78 3.39
CA ALA A 654 3.43 -85.88 2.77
C ALA A 654 2.61 -87.17 2.99
N SER A 655 3.16 -88.19 3.67
CA SER A 655 2.40 -89.36 4.14
C SER A 655 1.32 -89.03 5.18
N SER A 656 1.41 -87.85 5.79
CA SER A 656 0.47 -87.31 6.77
C SER A 656 0.40 -85.78 6.63
N THR A 657 -0.70 -85.18 7.07
CA THR A 657 -0.88 -83.73 7.12
C THR A 657 -0.31 -83.16 8.43
N THR A 658 0.32 -82.00 8.37
CA THR A 658 0.67 -81.21 9.56
C THR A 658 0.26 -79.76 9.33
N VAL A 659 -0.63 -79.27 10.18
CA VAL A 659 -0.98 -77.85 10.30
C VAL A 659 0.13 -77.19 11.13
N LEU A 660 0.95 -76.33 10.51
CA LEU A 660 2.13 -75.75 11.15
C LEU A 660 1.77 -74.50 11.96
N THR A 661 0.88 -73.66 11.44
CA THR A 661 0.28 -72.54 12.15
C THR A 661 -0.95 -73.04 12.90
N SER A 662 -0.97 -72.99 14.24
CA SER A 662 -2.07 -73.55 15.05
C SER A 662 -3.45 -72.94 14.73
N ASN A 663 -3.46 -71.67 14.34
CA ASN A 663 -4.56 -70.90 13.73
C ASN A 663 -3.97 -70.05 12.58
N ILE A 664 -4.80 -69.41 11.77
CA ILE A 664 -4.34 -68.37 10.84
C ILE A 664 -3.76 -67.17 11.64
N THR A 665 -2.71 -66.51 11.16
CA THR A 665 -2.03 -65.42 11.89
C THR A 665 -1.92 -64.16 11.06
N SER A 666 -2.15 -62.99 11.66
CA SER A 666 -1.84 -61.69 11.04
C SER A 666 -0.36 -61.32 11.14
N ASP A 667 0.40 -61.97 12.05
CA ASP A 667 1.85 -61.84 12.11
C ASP A 667 2.49 -62.66 10.98
N LYS A 668 2.86 -61.98 9.90
CA LYS A 668 3.52 -62.55 8.71
C LYS A 668 4.83 -63.28 9.06
N GLU A 669 5.59 -62.82 10.06
CA GLU A 669 6.85 -63.47 10.47
C GLU A 669 6.61 -64.82 11.12
N VAL A 670 5.53 -64.98 11.88
CA VAL A 670 5.15 -66.28 12.46
C VAL A 670 4.94 -67.32 11.36
N ALA A 671 4.26 -66.96 10.27
CA ALA A 671 4.05 -67.85 9.13
C ALA A 671 5.36 -68.15 8.39
N LYS A 672 6.18 -67.14 8.10
CA LYS A 672 7.47 -67.30 7.38
C LYS A 672 8.47 -68.19 8.13
N ASN A 673 8.47 -68.17 9.46
CA ASN A 673 9.33 -69.02 10.30
C ASN A 673 9.09 -70.53 10.11
N TYR A 674 7.89 -70.93 9.67
CA TYR A 674 7.57 -72.32 9.35
C TYR A 674 8.03 -72.74 7.95
N LEU A 675 8.25 -71.80 7.03
CA LEU A 675 8.67 -72.04 5.65
C LEU A 675 10.19 -72.24 5.54
N THR A 676 10.73 -73.17 6.32
CA THR A 676 12.16 -73.47 6.34
C THR A 676 12.41 -74.98 6.26
N THR A 677 13.64 -75.35 5.91
CA THR A 677 14.07 -76.76 5.82
C THR A 677 14.05 -77.51 7.16
N ASN A 678 13.87 -76.80 8.28
CA ASN A 678 13.63 -77.43 9.59
C ASN A 678 12.27 -78.13 9.64
N TYR A 679 11.28 -77.59 8.94
CA TYR A 679 9.90 -78.09 8.89
C TYR A 679 9.62 -78.86 7.60
N PHE A 680 10.26 -78.52 6.49
CA PHE A 680 10.10 -79.18 5.19
C PHE A 680 11.34 -80.02 4.85
N ARG A 681 11.18 -81.34 4.75
CA ARG A 681 12.28 -82.31 4.55
C ARG A 681 12.22 -83.06 3.23
N SER A 682 11.18 -82.86 2.42
CA SER A 682 10.93 -83.55 1.15
C SER A 682 11.00 -85.08 1.33
N SER A 683 10.13 -85.63 2.18
CA SER A 683 10.12 -87.07 2.53
C SER A 683 8.72 -87.61 2.80
N GLY A 684 8.40 -88.79 2.25
CA GLY A 684 7.12 -89.48 2.43
C GLY A 684 6.34 -89.63 1.13
N GLY A 685 5.11 -90.15 1.21
CA GLY A 685 4.14 -90.18 0.10
C GLY A 685 3.40 -88.85 -0.04
N THR A 686 2.27 -88.85 -0.76
CA THR A 686 1.56 -87.62 -1.14
C THR A 686 0.06 -87.76 -0.81
N TYR A 687 -0.43 -87.11 0.25
CA TYR A 687 -1.85 -87.09 0.68
C TYR A 687 -2.42 -85.66 0.72
N MET A 688 -2.61 -85.08 -0.46
CA MET A 688 -2.96 -83.68 -0.68
C MET A 688 -4.40 -83.35 -0.23
N TYR A 689 -5.40 -84.18 -0.57
CA TYR A 689 -6.79 -83.85 -0.24
C TYR A 689 -7.08 -83.91 1.26
N ASN A 690 -6.37 -84.76 2.02
CA ASN A 690 -6.36 -84.74 3.48
C ASN A 690 -5.84 -83.39 4.03
N ALA A 691 -4.82 -82.84 3.38
CA ALA A 691 -4.23 -81.57 3.76
C ALA A 691 -5.19 -80.41 3.51
N ILE A 692 -5.78 -80.33 2.31
CA ILE A 692 -6.81 -79.35 1.96
C ILE A 692 -8.00 -79.46 2.90
N ASN A 693 -8.46 -80.69 3.20
CA ASN A 693 -9.57 -80.89 4.14
C ASN A 693 -9.25 -80.35 5.55
N SER A 694 -8.00 -80.49 5.99
CA SER A 694 -7.56 -79.98 7.29
C SER A 694 -7.43 -78.45 7.26
N ALA A 695 -6.96 -77.88 6.14
CA ALA A 695 -6.85 -76.44 5.94
C ALA A 695 -8.19 -75.71 6.07
N PHE A 696 -9.32 -76.31 5.67
CA PHE A 696 -10.64 -75.68 5.84
C PHE A 696 -11.02 -75.34 7.29
N SER A 697 -10.36 -75.95 8.27
CA SER A 697 -10.58 -75.66 9.70
C SER A 697 -9.83 -74.44 10.20
N LEU A 698 -8.87 -73.91 9.42
CA LEU A 698 -8.08 -72.73 9.77
C LEU A 698 -8.76 -71.41 9.40
N PHE A 699 -9.65 -71.39 8.40
CA PHE A 699 -10.44 -70.21 8.11
C PHE A 699 -11.36 -69.91 9.30
N GLU A 700 -11.13 -68.77 9.95
CA GLU A 700 -11.78 -68.39 11.20
C GLU A 700 -13.12 -67.66 10.96
N THR A 701 -13.28 -66.99 9.81
CA THR A 701 -14.36 -66.01 9.58
C THR A 701 -15.50 -66.54 8.69
N THR A 702 -16.74 -66.20 9.05
CA THR A 702 -17.93 -66.35 8.18
C THR A 702 -18.25 -65.07 7.42
N GLU A 703 -17.35 -64.11 7.44
CA GLU A 703 -17.52 -62.80 6.80
C GLU A 703 -17.42 -62.97 5.29
N ASP A 704 -18.38 -62.42 4.56
CA ASP A 704 -18.49 -62.54 3.11
C ASP A 704 -17.63 -61.48 2.38
N ASN A 705 -17.13 -60.45 3.09
CA ASN A 705 -16.27 -59.37 2.57
C ASN A 705 -14.76 -59.65 2.72
N ILE A 706 -14.35 -60.84 3.16
CA ILE A 706 -12.94 -61.27 3.24
C ILE A 706 -12.67 -62.35 2.20
N LEU A 707 -11.66 -62.12 1.34
CA LEU A 707 -11.22 -63.07 0.33
C LEU A 707 -10.60 -64.30 1.01
N LYS A 708 -11.16 -65.50 0.79
CA LYS A 708 -10.64 -66.75 1.35
C LYS A 708 -9.93 -67.55 0.27
N MET A 709 -8.62 -67.72 0.41
CA MET A 709 -7.78 -68.36 -0.60
C MET A 709 -6.94 -69.51 -0.03
N MET A 710 -6.80 -70.58 -0.81
CA MET A 710 -5.77 -71.60 -0.62
C MET A 710 -4.82 -71.63 -1.81
N VAL A 711 -3.51 -71.64 -1.56
CA VAL A 711 -2.49 -71.89 -2.59
C VAL A 711 -1.90 -73.28 -2.36
N VAL A 712 -2.19 -74.21 -3.27
CA VAL A 712 -1.80 -75.62 -3.18
C VAL A 712 -0.69 -75.91 -4.16
N LEU A 713 0.51 -76.22 -3.67
CA LEU A 713 1.65 -76.61 -4.51
C LEU A 713 1.93 -78.10 -4.36
N SER A 714 2.04 -78.84 -5.47
CA SER A 714 2.37 -80.27 -5.50
C SER A 714 3.07 -80.70 -6.79
N ASP A 715 3.96 -81.69 -6.71
CA ASP A 715 4.67 -82.25 -7.88
C ASP A 715 4.03 -83.50 -8.51
N GLY A 716 2.88 -83.93 -7.97
CA GLY A 716 1.92 -84.76 -8.69
C GLY A 716 1.81 -86.22 -8.22
N GLU A 717 0.56 -86.68 -8.25
CA GLU A 717 0.04 -87.98 -7.82
C GLU A 717 -0.16 -88.16 -6.32
N THR A 718 -1.34 -87.75 -5.86
CA THR A 718 -1.78 -88.03 -4.49
C THR A 718 -2.47 -89.39 -4.36
N SER A 719 -2.35 -90.04 -3.20
CA SER A 719 -2.97 -91.35 -2.92
C SER A 719 -4.44 -91.28 -2.50
N ASP A 720 -5.00 -90.09 -2.23
CA ASP A 720 -6.35 -89.89 -1.69
C ASP A 720 -7.36 -89.25 -2.67
N ILE A 721 -7.21 -89.54 -3.97
CA ILE A 721 -8.07 -89.01 -5.07
C ILE A 721 -9.58 -89.14 -4.85
N GLY A 722 -10.04 -90.12 -4.07
CA GLY A 722 -11.47 -90.33 -3.77
C GLY A 722 -12.13 -89.16 -3.02
N LYS A 723 -11.35 -88.20 -2.51
CA LYS A 723 -11.85 -87.01 -1.80
C LYS A 723 -12.05 -85.78 -2.69
N HIS A 724 -11.58 -85.81 -3.95
CA HIS A 724 -11.58 -84.66 -4.86
C HIS A 724 -12.94 -83.95 -4.96
N SER A 725 -14.02 -84.67 -5.26
CA SER A 725 -15.36 -84.08 -5.39
C SER A 725 -15.91 -83.50 -4.09
N SER A 726 -15.57 -84.10 -2.93
CA SER A 726 -15.99 -83.57 -1.62
C SER A 726 -15.26 -82.28 -1.23
N ILE A 727 -14.01 -82.13 -1.66
CA ILE A 727 -13.21 -80.92 -1.44
C ILE A 727 -13.77 -79.76 -2.25
N ILE A 728 -14.00 -79.95 -3.55
CA ILE A 728 -14.61 -78.91 -4.41
C ILE A 728 -15.91 -78.41 -3.81
N LYS A 729 -16.81 -79.32 -3.42
CA LYS A 729 -18.09 -78.96 -2.78
C LYS A 729 -17.89 -78.17 -1.48
N THR A 730 -16.89 -78.54 -0.68
CA THR A 730 -16.62 -77.86 0.60
C THR A 730 -16.05 -76.47 0.37
N ALA A 731 -15.15 -76.30 -0.59
CA ALA A 731 -14.59 -75.02 -0.99
C ALA A 731 -15.68 -74.06 -1.51
N SER A 732 -16.51 -74.51 -2.47
CA SER A 732 -17.61 -73.69 -3.00
C SER A 732 -18.61 -73.29 -1.91
N ASN A 733 -18.95 -74.20 -0.98
CA ASN A 733 -19.86 -73.90 0.13
C ASN A 733 -19.29 -72.89 1.14
N LYS A 734 -17.96 -72.78 1.23
CA LYS A 734 -17.27 -71.88 2.16
C LYS A 734 -16.76 -70.60 1.47
N GLY A 735 -17.02 -70.44 0.16
CA GLY A 735 -16.48 -69.32 -0.62
C GLY A 735 -14.95 -69.33 -0.72
N VAL A 736 -14.31 -70.50 -0.63
CA VAL A 736 -12.84 -70.61 -0.68
C VAL A 736 -12.36 -70.80 -2.11
N LYS A 737 -11.53 -69.88 -2.59
CA LYS A 737 -10.82 -70.03 -3.87
C LYS A 737 -9.57 -70.89 -3.70
N ILE A 738 -9.41 -71.93 -4.53
CA ILE A 738 -8.23 -72.79 -4.48
C ILE A 738 -7.38 -72.58 -5.74
N TYR A 739 -6.19 -72.02 -5.55
CA TYR A 739 -5.16 -71.86 -6.55
C TYR A 739 -4.27 -73.09 -6.47
N THR A 740 -3.95 -73.70 -7.61
CA THR A 740 -3.15 -74.93 -7.63
C THR A 740 -1.94 -74.76 -8.52
N VAL A 741 -0.76 -75.08 -8.01
CA VAL A 741 0.52 -75.03 -8.71
C VAL A 741 1.02 -76.47 -8.89
N GLY A 742 0.96 -76.97 -10.12
CA GLY A 742 1.54 -78.26 -10.48
C GLY A 742 3.00 -78.10 -10.87
N LEU A 743 3.91 -78.71 -10.11
CA LEU A 743 5.36 -78.66 -10.38
C LEU A 743 5.82 -79.94 -11.10
N GLY A 744 6.25 -79.83 -12.35
CA GLY A 744 6.77 -80.95 -13.13
C GLY A 744 6.17 -81.04 -14.53
N ASN A 745 5.97 -82.26 -15.03
CA ASN A 745 5.70 -82.48 -16.45
C ASN A 745 4.29 -82.00 -16.88
N SER A 746 4.24 -81.15 -17.91
CA SER A 746 3.02 -80.62 -18.56
C SER A 746 2.05 -81.69 -19.07
N SER A 747 2.55 -82.89 -19.38
CA SER A 747 1.74 -84.04 -19.84
C SER A 747 1.19 -84.91 -18.69
N SER A 748 1.28 -84.45 -17.45
CA SER A 748 0.73 -85.16 -16.29
C SER A 748 -0.78 -85.32 -16.43
N SER A 749 -1.23 -86.57 -16.61
CA SER A 749 -2.65 -86.90 -16.61
C SER A 749 -3.32 -86.53 -15.29
N TYR A 750 -2.54 -86.53 -14.19
CA TYR A 750 -2.99 -86.13 -12.88
C TYR A 750 -3.28 -84.63 -12.80
N PHE A 751 -2.39 -83.77 -13.33
CA PHE A 751 -2.64 -82.32 -13.36
C PHE A 751 -3.90 -81.98 -14.15
N THR A 752 -4.09 -82.62 -15.29
CA THR A 752 -5.26 -82.37 -16.16
C THR A 752 -6.57 -82.91 -15.57
N GLN A 753 -6.55 -84.07 -14.90
CA GLN A 753 -7.77 -84.70 -14.37
C GLN A 753 -8.15 -84.24 -12.97
N TYR A 754 -7.20 -83.71 -12.18
CA TYR A 754 -7.42 -83.45 -10.76
C TYR A 754 -7.05 -82.04 -10.30
N LEU A 755 -5.80 -81.58 -10.47
CA LEU A 755 -5.39 -80.23 -10.00
C LEU A 755 -6.11 -79.11 -10.78
N LYS A 756 -6.07 -79.18 -12.12
CA LYS A 756 -6.73 -78.16 -12.94
C LYS A 756 -8.25 -78.09 -12.68
N PRO A 757 -8.99 -79.22 -12.62
CA PRO A 757 -10.38 -79.18 -12.20
C PRO A 757 -10.60 -78.74 -10.75
N LEU A 758 -9.67 -78.99 -9.83
CA LEU A 758 -9.79 -78.50 -8.46
C LEU A 758 -9.81 -76.97 -8.45
N ALA A 759 -8.81 -76.32 -9.08
CA ALA A 759 -8.76 -74.86 -9.10
C ALA A 759 -9.96 -74.25 -9.82
N ASN A 760 -10.21 -74.65 -11.07
CA ASN A 760 -11.25 -74.07 -11.91
C ASN A 760 -12.67 -74.22 -11.30
N ASN A 761 -12.97 -75.33 -10.62
CA ASN A 761 -14.30 -75.52 -10.01
C ASN A 761 -14.43 -74.83 -8.64
N THR A 762 -13.38 -74.18 -8.16
CA THR A 762 -13.37 -73.39 -6.93
C THR A 762 -13.08 -71.91 -7.19
N ALA A 763 -13.24 -71.44 -8.43
CA ALA A 763 -12.94 -70.06 -8.82
C ALA A 763 -11.48 -69.63 -8.55
N GLY A 764 -10.54 -70.58 -8.51
CA GLY A 764 -9.10 -70.31 -8.51
C GLY A 764 -8.45 -70.66 -9.85
N THR A 765 -7.16 -70.35 -9.98
CA THR A 765 -6.39 -70.61 -11.21
C THR A 765 -5.44 -71.80 -11.05
N PHE A 766 -5.32 -72.62 -12.10
CA PHE A 766 -4.29 -73.65 -12.20
C PHE A 766 -3.05 -73.11 -12.92
N TYR A 767 -1.90 -73.28 -12.27
CA TYR A 767 -0.59 -72.95 -12.80
C TYR A 767 0.23 -74.21 -13.01
N LEU A 768 1.03 -74.21 -14.07
CA LEU A 768 1.97 -75.26 -14.38
C LEU A 768 3.38 -74.68 -14.34
N ALA A 769 4.18 -75.14 -13.38
CA ALA A 769 5.62 -74.90 -13.34
C ALA A 769 6.32 -76.13 -13.90
N SER A 770 6.98 -76.01 -15.06
CA SER A 770 7.75 -77.11 -15.65
C SER A 770 9.02 -77.42 -14.84
N ASP A 771 9.55 -76.41 -14.15
CA ASP A 771 10.64 -76.48 -13.19
C ASP A 771 10.47 -75.44 -12.07
N ALA A 772 11.29 -75.56 -11.02
CA ALA A 772 11.14 -74.76 -9.81
C ALA A 772 11.40 -73.25 -9.99
N ASN A 773 12.13 -72.82 -11.03
CA ASN A 773 12.41 -71.38 -11.22
C ASN A 773 11.16 -70.61 -11.65
N GLN A 774 10.25 -71.27 -12.39
CA GLN A 774 8.99 -70.66 -12.83
C GLN A 774 8.01 -70.39 -11.68
N LEU A 775 8.30 -70.90 -10.47
CA LEU A 775 7.46 -70.64 -9.30
C LEU A 775 7.47 -69.18 -8.88
N GLU A 776 8.52 -68.42 -9.20
CA GLU A 776 8.64 -66.99 -8.86
C GLU A 776 7.57 -66.18 -9.59
N ASP A 777 7.55 -66.25 -10.93
CA ASP A 777 6.54 -65.58 -11.76
C ASP A 777 5.11 -66.02 -11.40
N ILE A 778 4.91 -67.32 -11.11
CA ILE A 778 3.59 -67.85 -10.73
C ILE A 778 3.09 -67.26 -9.42
N TYR A 779 3.94 -67.16 -8.40
CA TYR A 779 3.54 -66.62 -7.11
C TYR A 779 3.36 -65.10 -7.18
N SER A 780 4.08 -64.41 -8.07
CA SER A 780 3.82 -63.00 -8.40
C SER A 780 2.42 -62.82 -9.01
N ASP A 781 2.05 -63.61 -10.04
CA ASP A 781 0.71 -63.55 -10.65
C ASP A 781 -0.41 -63.91 -9.67
N ILE A 782 -0.14 -64.78 -8.69
CA ILE A 782 -1.09 -65.04 -7.59
C ILE A 782 -1.25 -63.81 -6.70
N ASN A 783 -0.17 -63.06 -6.43
CA ASN A 783 -0.23 -61.82 -5.65
C ASN A 783 -1.04 -60.74 -6.38
N ASP A 784 -0.77 -60.51 -7.68
CA ASP A 784 -1.51 -59.53 -8.48
C ASP A 784 -3.02 -59.82 -8.51
N LYS A 785 -3.39 -61.12 -8.50
CA LYS A 785 -4.79 -61.57 -8.39
C LYS A 785 -5.42 -61.38 -7.03
N ILE A 786 -4.61 -61.35 -5.98
CA ILE A 786 -5.09 -60.98 -4.65
C ILE A 786 -5.33 -59.47 -4.65
N ASP A 787 -4.32 -58.70 -5.07
CA ASP A 787 -4.34 -57.24 -5.03
C ASP A 787 -5.45 -56.63 -5.91
N ILE A 788 -5.86 -57.23 -7.04
CA ILE A 788 -7.02 -56.71 -7.80
C ILE A 788 -8.38 -57.02 -7.15
N GLU A 789 -8.42 -58.05 -6.30
CA GLU A 789 -9.65 -58.45 -5.63
C GLU A 789 -9.79 -57.79 -4.26
N THR A 790 -8.72 -57.19 -3.75
CA THR A 790 -8.68 -56.51 -2.46
C THR A 790 -8.63 -54.99 -2.61
N ASP A 791 -9.25 -54.33 -1.65
CA ASP A 791 -9.23 -52.89 -1.43
C ASP A 791 -8.99 -52.73 0.08
N SER A 792 -7.73 -52.48 0.44
CA SER A 792 -7.22 -52.68 1.79
C SER A 792 -7.63 -51.59 2.77
N ASP A 793 -7.75 -50.35 2.31
CA ASP A 793 -8.17 -49.18 3.08
C ASP A 793 -9.63 -48.77 2.81
N ASN A 794 -10.29 -49.38 1.81
CA ASN A 794 -11.70 -49.18 1.45
C ASN A 794 -12.02 -47.78 0.92
N ASP A 795 -11.11 -47.23 0.12
CA ASP A 795 -11.31 -45.98 -0.60
C ASP A 795 -12.12 -46.17 -1.91
N GLY A 796 -12.21 -47.42 -2.40
CA GLY A 796 -12.91 -47.80 -3.62
C GLY A 796 -12.00 -48.16 -4.80
N ILE A 797 -10.68 -48.07 -4.65
CA ILE A 797 -9.67 -48.50 -5.60
C ILE A 797 -9.10 -49.85 -5.12
N ALA A 798 -8.82 -50.77 -6.05
CA ALA A 798 -8.19 -52.03 -5.67
C ALA A 798 -6.67 -51.84 -5.52
N ASP A 799 -6.05 -52.52 -4.53
CA ASP A 799 -4.62 -52.46 -4.20
C ASP A 799 -3.71 -52.55 -5.45
N TYR A 800 -4.10 -53.37 -6.43
CA TYR A 800 -3.35 -53.52 -7.68
C TYR A 800 -3.28 -52.22 -8.48
N TYR A 801 -4.41 -51.50 -8.58
CA TYR A 801 -4.49 -50.24 -9.31
C TYR A 801 -3.82 -49.11 -8.55
N GLU A 802 -3.80 -49.13 -7.22
CA GLU A 802 -3.06 -48.15 -6.43
C GLU A 802 -1.54 -48.26 -6.67
N ASP A 803 -1.00 -49.47 -6.73
CA ASP A 803 0.41 -49.71 -7.07
C ASP A 803 0.74 -49.48 -8.57
N ASN A 804 -0.27 -49.46 -9.44
CA ASN A 804 -0.11 -49.49 -10.90
C ASN A 804 -1.02 -48.53 -11.67
N MET A 805 -1.45 -47.42 -11.06
CA MET A 805 -2.40 -46.52 -11.67
C MET A 805 -1.78 -45.88 -12.91
N VAL A 806 -2.46 -45.98 -14.04
CA VAL A 806 -2.05 -45.35 -15.28
C VAL A 806 -3.09 -44.29 -15.61
N LEU A 807 -2.64 -43.07 -15.91
CA LEU A 807 -3.52 -41.99 -16.34
C LEU A 807 -3.72 -42.04 -17.86
N PHE A 808 -4.63 -41.22 -18.37
CA PHE A 808 -4.95 -41.15 -19.80
C PHE A 808 -3.75 -40.79 -20.70
N ASN A 809 -2.75 -40.12 -20.13
CA ASN A 809 -1.49 -39.75 -20.78
C ASN A 809 -0.42 -40.86 -20.69
N ASN A 810 -0.81 -42.08 -20.26
CA ASN A 810 0.05 -43.25 -20.02
C ASN A 810 1.16 -43.03 -18.98
N VAL A 811 1.08 -41.96 -18.18
CA VAL A 811 1.93 -41.77 -17.02
C VAL A 811 1.43 -42.66 -15.90
N LYS A 812 2.37 -43.31 -15.20
CA LYS A 812 2.07 -44.14 -14.05
C LYS A 812 2.22 -43.32 -12.78
N ILE A 813 1.14 -43.20 -12.00
CA ILE A 813 1.18 -42.69 -10.63
C ILE A 813 1.11 -43.86 -9.65
N LYS A 814 1.49 -43.60 -8.40
CA LYS A 814 1.47 -44.60 -7.33
C LYS A 814 0.79 -44.02 -6.11
N LEU A 815 -0.22 -44.73 -5.63
CA LEU A 815 -1.00 -44.44 -4.44
C LEU A 815 -0.53 -45.33 -3.26
N ASP A 816 -0.98 -45.03 -2.04
CA ASP A 816 -0.73 -45.88 -0.87
C ASP A 816 -1.96 -46.73 -0.52
N LYS A 817 -1.95 -47.99 -0.98
CA LYS A 817 -2.94 -49.03 -0.69
C LYS A 817 -3.24 -49.39 0.77
N ASN A 818 -2.70 -48.65 1.72
CA ASN A 818 -3.04 -48.81 3.13
C ASN A 818 -3.47 -47.49 3.78
N ASN A 819 -3.57 -46.42 2.98
CA ASN A 819 -3.95 -45.09 3.38
C ASN A 819 -4.98 -44.58 2.36
N PRO A 820 -6.26 -44.45 2.74
CA PRO A 820 -7.32 -44.14 1.79
C PRO A 820 -7.26 -42.72 1.21
N ASP A 821 -6.32 -41.88 1.65
CA ASP A 821 -6.09 -40.47 1.29
C ASP A 821 -4.57 -40.27 1.24
N THR A 822 -3.98 -40.47 0.06
CA THR A 822 -2.53 -40.61 -0.14
C THR A 822 -1.76 -39.32 0.15
N ASP A 823 -2.36 -38.14 -0.08
CA ASP A 823 -1.73 -36.84 0.11
C ASP A 823 -2.24 -36.02 1.31
N ASP A 824 -3.16 -36.60 2.09
CA ASP A 824 -3.72 -36.08 3.34
C ASP A 824 -4.51 -34.75 3.16
N ASP A 825 -5.17 -34.55 2.02
CA ASP A 825 -5.96 -33.34 1.70
C ASP A 825 -7.42 -33.40 2.20
N GLY A 826 -7.90 -34.60 2.54
CA GLY A 826 -9.26 -34.87 3.03
C GLY A 826 -10.22 -35.48 2.00
N LEU A 827 -9.81 -35.65 0.75
CA LEU A 827 -10.45 -36.51 -0.24
C LEU A 827 -9.78 -37.88 -0.22
N MET A 828 -10.58 -38.94 -0.34
CA MET A 828 -10.02 -40.28 -0.51
C MET A 828 -9.57 -40.47 -1.97
N ASP A 829 -8.53 -41.27 -2.23
CA ASP A 829 -8.02 -41.47 -3.60
C ASP A 829 -9.14 -41.97 -4.53
N GLY A 830 -10.03 -42.85 -4.06
CA GLY A 830 -11.21 -43.29 -4.81
C GLY A 830 -12.30 -42.24 -5.05
N GLN A 831 -12.30 -41.12 -4.33
CA GLN A 831 -13.12 -39.94 -4.62
C GLN A 831 -12.48 -39.05 -5.69
N GLU A 832 -11.16 -38.96 -5.68
CA GLU A 832 -10.40 -38.18 -6.65
C GLU A 832 -10.31 -38.91 -7.99
N VAL A 833 -10.11 -40.24 -7.97
CA VAL A 833 -10.21 -41.11 -9.16
C VAL A 833 -11.68 -41.45 -9.43
N VAL A 834 -12.42 -40.48 -9.95
CA VAL A 834 -13.88 -40.55 -10.17
C VAL A 834 -14.33 -41.68 -11.11
N GLU A 835 -13.46 -42.17 -11.99
CA GLU A 835 -13.80 -43.26 -12.91
C GLU A 835 -12.56 -44.08 -13.33
N LEU A 836 -12.61 -45.40 -13.13
CA LEU A 836 -11.70 -46.34 -13.79
C LEU A 836 -12.26 -46.76 -15.16
N ARG A 837 -11.49 -46.49 -16.22
CA ARG A 837 -11.87 -46.78 -17.60
C ARG A 837 -11.24 -48.08 -18.06
N TYR A 838 -12.06 -49.03 -18.51
CA TYR A 838 -11.60 -50.36 -18.95
C TYR A 838 -11.62 -50.47 -20.48
N GLU A 839 -10.45 -50.58 -21.10
CA GLU A 839 -10.28 -50.85 -22.53
C GLU A 839 -9.94 -52.33 -22.74
N TYR A 840 -10.78 -53.09 -23.46
CA TYR A 840 -10.52 -54.51 -23.74
C TYR A 840 -9.93 -54.71 -25.14
N ASN A 841 -9.02 -55.69 -25.27
CA ASN A 841 -8.51 -56.09 -26.57
C ASN A 841 -9.60 -56.86 -27.38
N GLU A 842 -9.35 -57.11 -28.66
CA GLU A 842 -10.36 -57.67 -29.58
C GLU A 842 -11.00 -58.98 -29.10
N ASP A 843 -10.23 -59.85 -28.45
CA ASP A 843 -10.71 -61.14 -27.94
C ASP A 843 -11.16 -61.12 -26.47
N LYS A 844 -11.10 -59.93 -25.83
CA LYS A 844 -11.45 -59.68 -24.42
C LYS A 844 -10.71 -60.58 -23.44
N THR A 845 -9.50 -60.99 -23.78
CA THR A 845 -8.61 -61.73 -22.87
C THR A 845 -7.70 -60.81 -22.08
N LYS A 846 -7.51 -59.58 -22.58
CA LYS A 846 -6.73 -58.54 -21.94
C LYS A 846 -7.52 -57.24 -21.77
N VAL A 847 -7.15 -56.48 -20.76
CA VAL A 847 -7.70 -55.18 -20.43
C VAL A 847 -6.58 -54.18 -20.16
N ARG A 848 -6.83 -52.91 -20.44
CA ARG A 848 -6.08 -51.76 -19.93
C ARG A 848 -7.02 -50.95 -19.06
N VAL A 849 -6.50 -50.40 -17.98
CA VAL A 849 -7.29 -49.59 -17.06
C VAL A 849 -6.60 -48.26 -16.86
N THR A 850 -7.35 -47.17 -17.03
CA THR A 850 -6.87 -45.82 -16.80
C THR A 850 -7.78 -45.08 -15.81
N GLY A 851 -7.19 -44.27 -14.93
CA GLY A 851 -7.93 -43.40 -14.01
C GLY A 851 -8.32 -42.08 -14.67
N LYS A 852 -9.57 -41.67 -14.48
CA LYS A 852 -10.05 -40.30 -14.68
C LYS A 852 -10.06 -39.60 -13.32
N LEU A 853 -9.51 -38.40 -13.27
CA LEU A 853 -9.28 -37.60 -12.07
C LEU A 853 -10.33 -36.50 -11.91
N LEU A 854 -10.68 -36.19 -10.66
CA LEU A 854 -11.30 -34.94 -10.23
C LEU A 854 -10.24 -33.95 -9.77
N SER A 855 -9.25 -34.46 -9.06
CA SER A 855 -8.05 -33.80 -8.53
C SER A 855 -6.90 -34.84 -8.48
N SER A 856 -5.73 -34.43 -8.01
CA SER A 856 -4.52 -35.23 -7.90
C SER A 856 -4.49 -36.02 -6.60
N PRO A 857 -4.54 -37.37 -6.65
CA PRO A 857 -4.44 -38.19 -5.44
C PRO A 857 -3.02 -38.32 -4.86
N ILE A 858 -2.12 -37.42 -5.23
CA ILE A 858 -0.72 -37.41 -4.82
C ILE A 858 -0.19 -36.00 -4.52
N ASN A 859 -1.02 -34.98 -4.71
CA ASN A 859 -0.70 -33.58 -4.47
C ASN A 859 -1.95 -32.92 -3.88
N ALA A 860 -1.91 -32.56 -2.59
CA ALA A 860 -3.07 -32.00 -1.88
C ALA A 860 -3.63 -30.66 -2.42
N ASP A 861 -2.90 -30.04 -3.35
CA ASP A 861 -3.23 -28.83 -4.07
C ASP A 861 -2.74 -29.10 -5.50
N THR A 862 -3.67 -29.45 -6.37
CA THR A 862 -3.39 -30.04 -7.68
C THR A 862 -2.78 -29.03 -8.65
N ASP A 863 -3.31 -27.81 -8.67
CA ASP A 863 -2.88 -26.76 -9.58
C ASP A 863 -1.87 -25.79 -8.94
N GLY A 864 -1.72 -25.82 -7.61
CA GLY A 864 -0.73 -25.09 -6.84
C GLY A 864 -1.20 -23.71 -6.35
N ASP A 865 -2.50 -23.43 -6.38
CA ASP A 865 -3.06 -22.10 -6.11
C ASP A 865 -3.30 -21.77 -4.62
N LEU A 866 -2.96 -22.71 -3.73
CA LEU A 866 -3.03 -22.69 -2.27
C LEU A 866 -4.39 -23.02 -1.65
N ASP A 867 -5.43 -23.26 -2.44
CA ASP A 867 -6.64 -23.90 -1.97
C ASP A 867 -6.50 -25.43 -2.17
N ILE A 868 -6.75 -26.21 -1.10
CA ILE A 868 -6.60 -27.67 -1.17
C ILE A 868 -7.78 -28.28 -1.93
N ASP A 869 -7.54 -29.38 -2.65
CA ASP A 869 -8.52 -29.94 -3.59
C ASP A 869 -9.88 -30.28 -2.95
N SER A 870 -9.87 -30.68 -1.66
CA SER A 870 -11.10 -30.94 -0.90
C SER A 870 -12.06 -29.75 -0.73
N ILE A 871 -11.57 -28.53 -0.94
CA ILE A 871 -12.37 -27.29 -0.86
C ILE A 871 -12.31 -26.46 -2.15
N ASP A 872 -11.39 -26.75 -3.06
CA ASP A 872 -11.21 -26.08 -4.34
C ASP A 872 -12.36 -26.41 -5.32
N PRO A 873 -13.13 -25.41 -5.81
CA PRO A 873 -14.12 -25.58 -6.87
C PRO A 873 -13.58 -25.98 -8.26
N GLU A 874 -12.35 -25.66 -8.61
CA GLU A 874 -11.70 -25.88 -9.91
C GLU A 874 -10.26 -26.48 -9.80
N PRO A 875 -10.05 -27.71 -9.27
CA PRO A 875 -8.72 -28.26 -8.92
C PRO A 875 -7.67 -28.41 -10.03
N PHE A 876 -7.99 -28.08 -11.28
CA PHE A 876 -7.03 -28.16 -12.41
C PHE A 876 -6.83 -26.79 -13.08
N ASP A 877 -7.35 -25.71 -12.49
CA ASP A 877 -7.26 -24.36 -13.06
C ASP A 877 -6.73 -23.36 -12.02
N TYR A 878 -5.42 -23.17 -12.04
CA TYR A 878 -4.72 -22.30 -11.10
C TYR A 878 -5.34 -20.89 -11.04
N GLN A 879 -5.97 -20.54 -9.93
CA GLN A 879 -6.64 -19.26 -9.75
C GLN A 879 -6.53 -18.72 -8.31
N LEU A 880 -5.31 -18.44 -7.83
CA LEU A 880 -5.03 -17.88 -6.50
C LEU A 880 -6.23 -17.19 -5.78
N ASN A 881 -6.80 -17.85 -4.76
CA ASN A 881 -8.06 -17.50 -4.06
C ASN A 881 -9.35 -17.82 -4.81
N ASP A 882 -9.35 -18.86 -5.61
CA ASP A 882 -10.46 -19.38 -6.40
C ASP A 882 -11.70 -19.64 -5.52
N LEU A 883 -11.55 -20.30 -4.36
CA LEU A 883 -12.62 -20.64 -3.44
C LEU A 883 -13.22 -19.38 -2.80
N LEU A 884 -12.38 -18.39 -2.51
CA LEU A 884 -12.86 -17.10 -2.04
C LEU A 884 -13.66 -16.39 -3.14
N CYS A 885 -13.14 -16.35 -4.36
CA CYS A 885 -13.81 -15.74 -5.51
C CYS A 885 -15.17 -16.37 -5.76
N TYR A 886 -15.21 -17.70 -5.79
CA TYR A 886 -16.42 -18.50 -5.92
C TYR A 886 -17.46 -18.13 -4.85
N ASN A 887 -17.04 -18.07 -3.59
CA ASN A 887 -17.94 -17.75 -2.48
C ASN A 887 -18.40 -16.29 -2.49
N ILE A 888 -17.56 -15.33 -2.89
CA ILE A 888 -17.97 -13.92 -3.04
C ILE A 888 -18.99 -13.78 -4.17
N SER A 889 -18.78 -14.46 -5.31
CA SER A 889 -19.73 -14.47 -6.43
C SER A 889 -21.08 -15.05 -6.03
N LYS A 890 -21.08 -16.18 -5.30
CA LYS A 890 -22.30 -16.80 -4.75
C LYS A 890 -23.02 -15.89 -3.75
N LEU A 891 -22.28 -15.16 -2.93
CA LEU A 891 -22.84 -14.16 -2.01
C LEU A 891 -23.48 -12.99 -2.78
N ASN A 892 -22.87 -12.55 -3.87
CA ASN A 892 -23.38 -11.49 -4.72
C ASN A 892 -24.69 -11.88 -5.43
N ASP A 893 -24.83 -13.13 -5.86
CA ASP A 893 -26.10 -13.65 -6.39
C ASP A 893 -27.24 -13.57 -5.37
N LEU A 894 -26.96 -13.91 -4.11
CA LEU A 894 -27.92 -13.74 -3.02
C LEU A 894 -28.25 -12.26 -2.78
N ALA A 895 -27.27 -11.36 -2.91
CA ALA A 895 -27.47 -9.92 -2.80
C ALA A 895 -28.40 -9.40 -3.91
N ILE A 896 -28.20 -9.81 -5.16
CA ILE A 896 -29.07 -9.47 -6.30
C ILE A 896 -30.50 -9.96 -6.04
N ALA A 897 -30.66 -11.21 -5.58
CA ALA A 897 -31.97 -11.78 -5.27
C ALA A 897 -32.69 -11.03 -4.13
N TYR A 898 -31.96 -10.63 -3.09
CA TYR A 898 -32.47 -9.88 -1.95
C TYR A 898 -32.83 -8.43 -2.31
N LYS A 899 -32.00 -7.75 -3.10
CA LYS A 899 -32.27 -6.40 -3.64
C LYS A 899 -33.60 -6.35 -4.38
N ASN A 900 -33.82 -7.31 -5.29
CA ASN A 900 -35.02 -7.38 -6.11
C ASN A 900 -36.30 -7.55 -5.28
N GLN A 901 -36.21 -8.11 -4.07
CA GLN A 901 -37.34 -8.29 -3.15
C GLN A 901 -37.63 -7.04 -2.31
N ASN A 902 -36.62 -6.21 -2.02
CA ASN A 902 -36.71 -5.14 -1.01
C ASN A 902 -36.64 -3.70 -1.55
N LYS A 903 -36.52 -3.50 -2.88
CA LYS A 903 -36.61 -2.20 -3.56
C LYS A 903 -35.64 -1.12 -3.02
N TYR A 904 -34.36 -1.42 -3.02
CA TYR A 904 -33.31 -0.42 -2.75
C TYR A 904 -33.27 0.67 -3.83
N SER A 905 -32.92 1.90 -3.43
CA SER A 905 -32.67 3.04 -4.34
C SER A 905 -31.20 3.03 -4.78
N SER A 906 -30.93 3.25 -6.07
CA SER A 906 -29.56 3.28 -6.61
C SER A 906 -28.82 4.61 -6.40
N ALA A 907 -29.50 5.67 -5.95
CA ALA A 907 -28.90 7.02 -5.87
C ALA A 907 -27.85 7.19 -4.76
N GLU A 908 -27.81 6.27 -3.80
CA GLU A 908 -26.90 6.30 -2.64
C GLU A 908 -25.60 5.49 -2.89
N TYR A 909 -25.33 5.04 -4.11
CA TYR A 909 -24.21 4.14 -4.41
C TYR A 909 -23.42 4.62 -5.63
N ASN A 910 -22.10 4.52 -5.57
CA ASN A 910 -21.17 4.80 -6.67
C ASN A 910 -21.14 3.66 -7.71
N THR A 911 -21.44 2.42 -7.29
CA THR A 911 -21.66 1.26 -8.16
C THR A 911 -23.07 0.68 -7.99
N LYS A 912 -23.26 -0.64 -7.93
CA LYS A 912 -24.55 -1.30 -7.71
C LYS A 912 -24.71 -1.63 -6.21
N VAL A 913 -25.95 -1.55 -5.70
CA VAL A 913 -26.25 -1.83 -4.28
C VAL A 913 -26.00 -3.30 -3.89
N GLU A 914 -26.08 -4.22 -4.83
CA GLU A 914 -25.71 -5.63 -4.65
C GLU A 914 -24.22 -5.78 -4.32
N ASP A 915 -23.34 -5.06 -5.00
CA ASP A 915 -21.90 -5.04 -4.71
C ASP A 915 -21.66 -4.57 -3.26
N TRP A 916 -22.38 -3.51 -2.84
CA TRP A 916 -22.34 -3.02 -1.47
C TRP A 916 -22.82 -4.06 -0.46
N LEU A 917 -23.95 -4.72 -0.72
CA LEU A 917 -24.51 -5.75 0.16
C LEU A 917 -23.54 -6.91 0.38
N THR A 918 -22.81 -7.30 -0.68
CA THR A 918 -21.81 -8.36 -0.66
C THR A 918 -20.67 -8.04 0.30
N PHE A 919 -19.95 -6.93 0.10
CA PHE A 919 -18.84 -6.56 0.96
C PHE A 919 -19.29 -6.13 2.37
N MET A 920 -20.47 -5.53 2.52
CA MET A 920 -21.03 -5.20 3.84
C MET A 920 -21.33 -6.46 4.66
N PHE A 921 -21.79 -7.53 4.02
CA PHE A 921 -21.98 -8.81 4.68
C PHE A 921 -20.67 -9.40 5.18
N ILE A 922 -19.59 -9.37 4.38
CA ILE A 922 -18.28 -9.91 4.77
C ILE A 922 -17.71 -9.09 5.93
N ARG A 923 -17.75 -7.77 5.84
CA ARG A 923 -17.27 -6.84 6.88
C ARG A 923 -17.92 -7.09 8.25
N GLN A 924 -19.14 -7.61 8.29
CA GLN A 924 -19.89 -7.78 9.55
C GLN A 924 -19.18 -8.68 10.56
N PHE A 925 -18.28 -9.56 10.14
CA PHE A 925 -17.70 -10.58 11.02
C PHE A 925 -16.59 -10.02 11.91
N ASN A 926 -16.05 -8.86 11.57
CA ASN A 926 -15.14 -8.12 12.43
C ASN A 926 -15.91 -7.12 13.30
N SER A 927 -15.95 -7.39 14.61
CA SER A 927 -16.67 -6.56 15.59
C SER A 927 -16.20 -5.10 15.65
N SER A 928 -14.97 -4.81 15.21
CA SER A 928 -14.44 -3.46 15.10
C SER A 928 -15.26 -2.61 14.12
N TYR A 929 -15.77 -3.20 13.04
CA TYR A 929 -16.51 -2.51 11.97
C TYR A 929 -18.03 -2.44 12.17
N ILE A 930 -18.57 -3.12 13.20
CA ILE A 930 -20.01 -3.15 13.53
C ILE A 930 -20.37 -2.07 14.56
N GLY A 931 -19.42 -1.76 15.45
CA GLY A 931 -19.71 -1.17 16.75
C GLY A 931 -19.71 0.35 16.82
N GLY A 932 -20.20 1.11 15.84
CA GLY A 932 -20.34 2.59 15.91
C GLY A 932 -19.07 3.38 16.28
N ASN A 933 -17.92 2.71 16.40
CA ASN A 933 -16.62 3.26 16.73
C ASN A 933 -15.91 3.77 15.46
N TRP A 934 -16.41 3.36 14.28
CA TRP A 934 -15.86 3.66 12.96
C TRP A 934 -16.95 4.33 12.11
N ASN A 935 -17.04 5.66 12.22
CA ASN A 935 -18.02 6.48 11.49
C ASN A 935 -17.64 6.55 10.00
N GLY A 936 -17.89 5.54 9.19
CA GLY A 936 -17.21 5.56 7.88
C GLY A 936 -17.33 4.43 6.92
N THR A 937 -17.70 3.27 7.44
CA THR A 937 -17.68 2.01 6.73
C THR A 937 -18.90 1.88 5.81
N GLY A 938 -19.27 2.90 5.05
CA GLY A 938 -20.35 2.78 4.07
C GLY A 938 -21.71 2.32 4.62
N LYS A 939 -22.16 2.81 5.79
CA LYS A 939 -23.49 2.56 6.44
C LYS A 939 -23.59 1.35 7.38
N ASP A 940 -24.66 1.32 8.19
CA ASP A 940 -25.01 0.26 9.15
C ASP A 940 -25.21 -1.10 8.45
N ILE A 941 -24.89 -2.18 9.18
CA ILE A 941 -25.08 -3.57 8.72
C ILE A 941 -26.56 -3.83 8.40
N ASP A 942 -26.85 -4.30 7.19
CA ASP A 942 -28.18 -4.76 6.81
C ASP A 942 -28.46 -6.14 7.40
N THR A 943 -28.92 -6.15 8.66
CA THR A 943 -29.30 -7.37 9.37
C THR A 943 -30.37 -8.20 8.64
N GLY A 944 -31.14 -7.60 7.73
CA GLY A 944 -32.11 -8.32 6.91
C GLY A 944 -31.41 -9.20 5.87
N PHE A 945 -30.39 -8.67 5.18
CA PHE A 945 -29.59 -9.44 4.23
C PHE A 945 -28.78 -10.53 4.94
N VAL A 946 -28.18 -10.24 6.09
CA VAL A 946 -27.47 -11.24 6.90
C VAL A 946 -28.37 -12.43 7.24
N ASN A 947 -29.60 -12.15 7.69
CA ASN A 947 -30.58 -13.20 7.97
C ASN A 947 -31.05 -13.92 6.70
N HIS A 948 -31.06 -13.23 5.56
CA HIS A 948 -31.36 -13.82 4.26
C HIS A 948 -30.30 -14.87 3.87
N VAL A 949 -29.02 -14.52 3.94
CA VAL A 949 -27.91 -15.45 3.65
C VAL A 949 -27.96 -16.63 4.61
N LYS A 950 -28.02 -16.41 5.93
CA LYS A 950 -28.17 -17.50 6.93
C LYS A 950 -29.32 -18.48 6.63
N ALA A 951 -30.42 -17.97 6.10
CA ALA A 951 -31.60 -18.78 5.79
C ALA A 951 -31.52 -19.50 4.44
N LYS A 952 -30.72 -19.00 3.50
CA LYS A 952 -30.58 -19.53 2.14
C LYS A 952 -29.36 -20.43 1.98
N ASP A 953 -28.28 -20.09 2.66
CA ASP A 953 -27.00 -20.76 2.61
C ASP A 953 -26.26 -20.61 3.95
N ALA A 954 -26.41 -21.62 4.81
CA ALA A 954 -25.81 -21.60 6.14
C ALA A 954 -24.30 -21.89 6.11
N GLU A 955 -23.83 -22.61 5.08
CA GLU A 955 -22.42 -22.95 4.90
C GLU A 955 -21.64 -21.73 4.42
N LEU A 956 -22.17 -20.98 3.45
CA LEU A 956 -21.59 -19.72 2.99
C LEU A 956 -21.49 -18.69 4.13
N TYR A 957 -22.50 -18.62 5.00
CA TYR A 957 -22.40 -17.78 6.20
C TYR A 957 -21.29 -18.26 7.14
N ALA A 958 -21.16 -19.57 7.37
CA ALA A 958 -20.13 -20.12 8.25
C ALA A 958 -18.71 -19.93 7.69
N TYR A 959 -18.54 -20.04 6.36
CA TYR A 959 -17.29 -19.77 5.67
C TYR A 959 -16.78 -18.37 6.00
N PHE A 960 -17.55 -17.34 5.67
CA PHE A 960 -17.17 -15.95 5.94
C PHE A 960 -17.14 -15.60 7.44
N GLU A 961 -17.84 -16.35 8.30
CA GLU A 961 -17.72 -16.20 9.76
C GLU A 961 -16.36 -16.68 10.29
N SER A 962 -15.73 -17.63 9.59
CA SER A 962 -14.48 -18.27 9.99
C SER A 962 -13.25 -17.80 9.22
N LYS A 963 -13.42 -17.25 8.00
CA LYS A 963 -12.35 -16.79 7.11
C LYS A 963 -12.00 -15.33 7.45
N THR A 964 -10.87 -15.12 8.11
CA THR A 964 -10.36 -13.78 8.46
C THR A 964 -9.48 -13.19 7.37
N ASP A 965 -8.78 -14.05 6.64
CA ASP A 965 -7.72 -13.67 5.72
C ASP A 965 -7.87 -14.39 4.37
N TYR A 966 -7.22 -13.87 3.34
CA TYR A 966 -7.11 -14.45 2.00
C TYR A 966 -5.65 -14.50 1.57
N TYR A 967 -5.29 -15.33 0.59
CA TYR A 967 -3.93 -15.40 0.08
C TYR A 967 -3.59 -14.18 -0.76
N ALA A 968 -2.60 -13.43 -0.33
CA ALA A 968 -2.06 -12.35 -1.12
C ALA A 968 -1.06 -12.89 -2.16
N THR A 969 -0.30 -13.95 -1.87
CA THR A 969 0.71 -14.51 -2.81
C THR A 969 0.67 -16.03 -2.92
N ALA A 970 1.20 -16.56 -4.02
CA ALA A 970 1.46 -18.00 -4.23
C ALA A 970 2.44 -18.63 -3.22
N THR A 971 3.09 -17.82 -2.38
CA THR A 971 3.96 -18.32 -1.30
C THR A 971 3.25 -18.41 0.05
N GLY A 972 1.95 -18.10 0.11
CA GLY A 972 1.13 -18.19 1.31
C GLY A 972 1.17 -16.94 2.20
N GLU A 973 1.62 -15.80 1.69
CA GLU A 973 1.38 -14.51 2.37
C GLU A 973 -0.12 -14.17 2.29
N THR A 974 -0.66 -13.49 3.30
CA THR A 974 -2.10 -13.26 3.44
C THR A 974 -2.48 -11.77 3.39
N GLY A 975 -3.77 -11.49 3.20
CA GLY A 975 -4.40 -10.18 3.30
C GLY A 975 -5.63 -10.23 4.20
N ASP A 976 -5.97 -9.14 4.91
CA ASP A 976 -7.15 -9.08 5.80
C ASP A 976 -8.45 -8.95 4.96
N LEU A 977 -9.24 -10.03 4.94
CA LEU A 977 -10.49 -10.10 4.16
C LEU A 977 -11.54 -9.12 4.68
N TYR A 978 -11.61 -8.92 5.99
CA TYR A 978 -12.59 -8.02 6.59
C TYR A 978 -12.21 -6.56 6.37
N HIS A 979 -10.91 -6.25 6.32
CA HIS A 979 -10.39 -4.94 5.94
C HIS A 979 -10.74 -4.63 4.49
N LEU A 980 -10.44 -5.55 3.57
CA LEU A 980 -10.78 -5.42 2.14
C LEU A 980 -12.27 -5.11 1.98
N ALA A 981 -13.11 -5.88 2.67
CA ALA A 981 -14.55 -5.69 2.67
C ALA A 981 -14.96 -4.32 3.27
N ALA A 982 -14.29 -3.85 4.33
CA ALA A 982 -14.54 -2.54 4.90
C ALA A 982 -14.23 -1.41 3.91
N THR A 983 -13.06 -1.45 3.28
CA THR A 983 -12.61 -0.45 2.32
C THR A 983 -13.51 -0.44 1.08
N ALA A 984 -13.82 -1.61 0.52
CA ALA A 984 -14.73 -1.73 -0.63
C ALA A 984 -16.13 -1.15 -0.34
N THR A 985 -16.68 -1.38 0.86
CA THR A 985 -17.99 -0.78 1.24
C THR A 985 -17.96 0.74 1.33
N GLY A 986 -16.82 1.32 1.73
CA GLY A 986 -16.62 2.77 1.74
C GLY A 986 -16.70 3.34 0.33
N TYR A 987 -15.93 2.76 -0.60
CA TYR A 987 -15.86 3.18 -2.00
C TYR A 987 -17.19 3.06 -2.76
N ILE A 988 -17.95 2.00 -2.48
CA ILE A 988 -19.23 1.75 -3.16
C ILE A 988 -20.34 2.68 -2.64
N TYR A 989 -20.30 3.16 -1.39
CA TYR A 989 -21.36 3.95 -0.79
C TYR A 989 -21.17 5.46 -1.01
N ASN A 990 -22.18 6.13 -1.60
CA ASN A 990 -22.16 7.57 -1.88
C ASN A 990 -22.41 8.37 -0.59
N SER A 991 -21.36 8.85 0.08
CA SER A 991 -21.48 9.67 1.29
C SER A 991 -21.32 11.17 1.00
N ASP A 992 -22.35 11.96 1.30
CA ASP A 992 -22.37 13.42 1.13
C ASP A 992 -21.27 14.14 1.95
N LEU A 993 -20.23 14.64 1.27
CA LEU A 993 -19.48 15.85 1.64
C LEU A 993 -19.09 16.56 0.33
N GLY A 994 -19.67 17.74 0.09
CA GLY A 994 -19.49 18.49 -1.16
C GLY A 994 -18.07 19.01 -1.39
N ASP A 995 -17.74 19.12 -2.68
CA ASP A 995 -16.80 20.02 -3.35
C ASP A 995 -15.58 20.54 -2.56
N GLY A 996 -14.38 20.09 -2.98
CA GLY A 996 -13.12 20.77 -2.65
C GLY A 996 -11.84 19.96 -2.88
N LEU A 997 -11.26 20.13 -4.08
CA LEU A 997 -9.85 19.92 -4.48
C LEU A 997 -9.35 18.48 -4.76
N GLN A 998 -9.21 18.23 -6.08
CA GLN A 998 -8.36 17.24 -6.75
C GLN A 998 -6.94 17.23 -6.16
N PHE A 999 -6.46 16.07 -5.69
CA PHE A 999 -5.04 15.71 -5.81
C PHE A 999 -4.94 14.17 -5.92
N GLY A 1000 -4.57 13.71 -7.12
CA GLY A 1000 -4.50 12.31 -7.55
C GLY A 1000 -3.34 11.54 -6.94
N LEU A 1001 -3.45 11.25 -5.64
CA LEU A 1001 -2.30 10.84 -4.84
C LEU A 1001 -2.51 9.65 -3.92
N MET A 1002 -3.75 9.29 -3.67
CA MET A 1002 -4.18 8.05 -3.02
C MET A 1002 -5.60 7.84 -3.56
N PRO A 1003 -6.06 6.60 -3.81
CA PRO A 1003 -7.46 6.42 -4.08
C PRO A 1003 -8.25 6.93 -2.87
N GLU A 1004 -8.90 8.08 -3.12
CA GLU A 1004 -10.11 8.60 -2.48
C GLU A 1004 -9.98 9.72 -1.42
N TYR A 1005 -10.38 10.91 -1.88
CA TYR A 1005 -11.38 11.68 -1.16
C TYR A 1005 -12.68 10.85 -1.06
N HIS A 1006 -13.27 10.84 0.15
CA HIS A 1006 -14.49 10.12 0.59
C HIS A 1006 -14.30 8.78 1.32
N ILE A 1007 -13.49 8.77 2.39
CA ILE A 1007 -13.81 7.91 3.53
C ILE A 1007 -13.93 8.81 4.75
N ASN A 1008 -15.18 9.10 5.13
CA ASN A 1008 -15.44 9.45 6.52
C ASN A 1008 -14.78 8.35 7.36
N ASN A 1009 -13.76 8.68 8.15
CA ASN A 1009 -13.39 7.98 9.39
C ASN A 1009 -13.34 6.43 9.37
N LEU A 1010 -12.26 5.89 8.77
CA LEU A 1010 -11.41 4.79 9.25
C LEU A 1010 -11.30 3.46 8.41
N SER A 1011 -11.55 3.44 7.11
CA SER A 1011 -11.10 2.33 6.24
C SER A 1011 -10.08 2.85 5.22
N GLY A 1012 -9.11 2.06 4.79
CA GLY A 1012 -8.00 2.53 3.95
C GLY A 1012 -6.73 2.91 4.72
N TRP A 1013 -5.57 2.91 4.05
CA TRP A 1013 -4.24 3.25 4.59
C TRP A 1013 -4.19 4.52 5.46
N ALA A 1014 -5.04 5.50 5.13
CA ALA A 1014 -5.20 6.74 5.90
C ALA A 1014 -5.67 6.51 7.34
N GLY A 1015 -6.63 5.60 7.53
CA GLY A 1015 -7.18 5.20 8.83
C GLY A 1015 -6.18 4.41 9.65
N ASP A 1016 -5.45 3.51 9.01
CA ASP A 1016 -4.44 2.66 9.67
C ASP A 1016 -3.24 3.48 10.11
N LEU A 1017 -2.79 4.40 9.26
CA LEU A 1017 -1.72 5.33 9.60
C LEU A 1017 -2.12 6.21 10.79
N GLN A 1018 -3.37 6.65 10.83
CA GLN A 1018 -3.92 7.36 11.99
C GLN A 1018 -3.89 6.49 13.26
N THR A 1019 -4.23 5.20 13.15
CA THR A 1019 -4.24 4.28 14.30
C THR A 1019 -2.82 4.05 14.81
N ALA A 1020 -1.87 3.77 13.91
CA ALA A 1020 -0.44 3.66 14.22
C ALA A 1020 0.09 4.94 14.89
N MET A 1021 -0.35 6.12 14.45
CA MET A 1021 0.01 7.40 15.09
C MET A 1021 -0.52 7.53 16.51
N ASN A 1022 -1.78 7.13 16.76
CA ASN A 1022 -2.37 7.15 18.09
C ASN A 1022 -1.61 6.19 19.03
N ASP A 1023 -1.25 5.01 18.57
CA ASP A 1023 -0.53 4.00 19.35
C ASP A 1023 0.93 4.41 19.60
N ALA A 1024 1.59 5.01 18.61
CA ALA A 1024 2.90 5.61 18.78
C ALA A 1024 2.90 6.69 19.88
N MET A 1025 1.84 7.48 20.00
CA MET A 1025 1.71 8.47 21.09
C MET A 1025 1.57 7.83 22.48
N VAL A 1026 0.89 6.69 22.56
CA VAL A 1026 0.76 5.92 23.81
C VAL A 1026 2.12 5.34 24.20
N ILE A 1027 2.79 4.66 23.27
CA ILE A 1027 4.09 3.98 23.48
C ILE A 1027 5.19 4.97 23.86
N THR A 1028 5.28 6.07 23.12
CA THR A 1028 6.31 7.09 23.36
C THR A 1028 6.03 7.95 24.59
N ASN A 1029 4.91 7.73 25.29
CA ASN A 1029 4.45 8.51 26.42
C ASN A 1029 4.47 10.02 26.12
N LYS A 1030 3.98 10.39 24.93
CA LYS A 1030 3.94 11.78 24.42
C LYS A 1030 5.34 12.41 24.25
N SER A 1031 6.38 11.60 23.99
CA SER A 1031 7.72 12.09 23.70
C SER A 1031 7.71 13.03 22.49
N ASN A 1032 8.47 14.12 22.58
CA ASN A 1032 8.70 15.03 21.46
C ASN A 1032 10.00 14.72 20.73
N ASP A 1033 10.59 13.55 20.94
CA ASP A 1033 11.79 13.15 20.21
C ASP A 1033 11.38 12.55 18.86
N TYR A 1034 11.76 13.23 17.78
CA TYR A 1034 11.48 12.83 16.41
C TYR A 1034 12.00 11.42 16.10
N ASN A 1035 13.24 11.09 16.53
CA ASN A 1035 13.86 9.80 16.22
C ASN A 1035 13.19 8.67 16.98
N VAL A 1036 12.82 8.93 18.24
CA VAL A 1036 12.08 7.96 19.06
C VAL A 1036 10.69 7.71 18.47
N PHE A 1037 9.96 8.76 18.10
CA PHE A 1037 8.63 8.63 17.50
C PHE A 1037 8.68 7.92 16.14
N LYS A 1038 9.61 8.32 15.26
CA LYS A 1038 9.80 7.70 13.96
C LYS A 1038 10.15 6.21 14.08
N LYS A 1039 11.05 5.84 15.00
CA LYS A 1039 11.40 4.43 15.22
C LYS A 1039 10.19 3.59 15.64
N VAL A 1040 9.35 4.14 16.55
CA VAL A 1040 8.12 3.46 16.97
C VAL A 1040 7.13 3.35 15.81
N MET A 1041 6.97 4.41 15.01
CA MET A 1041 6.13 4.36 13.80
C MET A 1041 6.61 3.28 12.82
N LEU A 1042 7.90 3.23 12.48
CA LEU A 1042 8.47 2.20 11.59
C LEU A 1042 8.22 0.78 12.12
N ASN A 1043 8.33 0.56 13.43
CA ASN A 1043 8.02 -0.74 14.03
C ASN A 1043 6.52 -1.07 13.98
N LEU A 1044 5.64 -0.09 14.20
CA LEU A 1044 4.19 -0.29 14.17
C LEU A 1044 3.67 -0.56 12.75
N ILE A 1045 4.29 0.04 11.73
CA ILE A 1045 3.93 -0.16 10.31
C ILE A 1045 4.68 -1.35 9.67
N GLY A 1046 5.26 -2.25 10.46
CA GLY A 1046 5.89 -3.48 9.94
C GLY A 1046 7.18 -3.30 9.14
N TYR A 1047 7.85 -2.14 9.23
CA TYR A 1047 9.10 -1.85 8.51
C TYR A 1047 10.33 -2.55 9.11
N ASN A 1048 10.42 -2.62 10.45
CA ASN A 1048 11.53 -3.28 11.15
C ASN A 1048 11.00 -4.40 12.05
N ALA A 1049 11.21 -5.66 11.64
CA ALA A 1049 10.72 -6.86 12.32
C ALA A 1049 11.41 -7.19 13.67
N GLU A 1050 12.32 -6.34 14.18
CA GLU A 1050 12.87 -6.51 15.54
C GLU A 1050 11.82 -6.05 16.58
N VAL A 1051 10.83 -6.92 16.83
CA VAL A 1051 9.80 -6.73 17.85
C VAL A 1051 10.42 -6.92 19.23
N ASP A 1052 10.80 -5.82 19.87
CA ASP A 1052 11.14 -5.78 21.29
C ASP A 1052 9.87 -6.10 22.13
N ASP A 1053 9.99 -6.84 23.24
CA ASP A 1053 8.89 -7.24 24.16
C ASP A 1053 8.02 -6.06 24.66
N VAL A 1054 8.50 -4.83 24.47
CA VAL A 1054 7.82 -3.57 24.84
C VAL A 1054 6.65 -3.23 23.90
N TYR A 1055 6.68 -3.72 22.66
CA TYR A 1055 5.72 -3.35 21.60
C TYR A 1055 4.62 -4.39 21.37
N SER A 1056 4.77 -5.62 21.89
CA SER A 1056 3.87 -6.76 21.67
C SER A 1056 2.44 -6.62 22.25
N ASN A 1057 2.18 -5.59 23.06
CA ASN A 1057 0.86 -5.32 23.64
C ASN A 1057 0.05 -4.25 22.87
N TYR A 1058 0.61 -3.70 21.79
CA TYR A 1058 -0.09 -2.78 20.90
C TYR A 1058 -0.45 -3.56 19.62
N SER A 1059 -1.67 -3.38 19.15
CA SER A 1059 -2.13 -4.01 17.91
C SER A 1059 -1.20 -3.55 16.78
N HIS A 1060 -0.72 -4.47 15.96
CA HIS A 1060 -0.21 -4.11 14.65
C HIS A 1060 -1.44 -3.59 13.89
N THR A 1061 -1.56 -2.27 13.74
CA THR A 1061 -2.75 -1.64 13.13
C THR A 1061 -2.45 -1.13 11.72
N PHE A 1062 -1.34 -1.58 11.16
CA PHE A 1062 -0.82 -1.19 9.85
C PHE A 1062 0.23 -2.25 9.50
N ASP A 1063 -0.18 -3.33 8.84
CA ASP A 1063 0.73 -4.32 8.28
C ASP A 1063 0.57 -4.40 6.75
N MET A 1064 1.25 -5.37 6.13
CA MET A 1064 1.19 -5.52 4.69
C MET A 1064 -0.18 -6.04 4.26
N ASP A 1065 -0.76 -6.92 5.06
CA ASP A 1065 -2.06 -7.54 4.85
C ASP A 1065 -3.17 -6.48 4.72
N ASP A 1066 -3.16 -5.44 5.57
CA ASP A 1066 -4.03 -4.26 5.46
C ASP A 1066 -3.78 -3.46 4.16
N VAL A 1067 -2.49 -3.27 3.81
CA VAL A 1067 -2.10 -2.50 2.63
C VAL A 1067 -2.56 -3.15 1.34
N TYR A 1068 -2.44 -4.48 1.25
CA TYR A 1068 -2.95 -5.26 0.14
C TYR A 1068 -4.47 -5.28 0.12
N ALA A 1069 -5.12 -5.51 1.26
CA ALA A 1069 -6.57 -5.47 1.38
C ALA A 1069 -7.18 -4.18 0.81
N ASP A 1070 -6.55 -3.04 1.06
CA ASP A 1070 -6.98 -1.74 0.54
C ASP A 1070 -6.70 -1.54 -0.95
N THR A 1071 -5.52 -1.95 -1.42
CA THR A 1071 -5.17 -1.90 -2.86
C THR A 1071 -6.14 -2.72 -3.68
N ASP A 1072 -6.42 -3.91 -3.16
CA ASP A 1072 -7.27 -4.91 -3.76
C ASP A 1072 -8.73 -4.45 -3.77
N ALA A 1073 -9.22 -3.90 -2.65
CA ALA A 1073 -10.53 -3.26 -2.58
C ALA A 1073 -10.70 -2.15 -3.62
N TYR A 1074 -9.68 -1.32 -3.83
CA TYR A 1074 -9.69 -0.25 -4.83
C TYR A 1074 -9.75 -0.79 -6.27
N ASN A 1075 -8.91 -1.77 -6.59
CA ASN A 1075 -8.85 -2.37 -7.92
C ASN A 1075 -10.19 -3.05 -8.29
N VAL A 1076 -10.76 -3.83 -7.36
CA VAL A 1076 -12.09 -4.44 -7.54
C VAL A 1076 -13.15 -3.36 -7.72
N TYR A 1077 -13.18 -2.32 -6.89
CA TYR A 1077 -14.12 -1.21 -7.04
C TYR A 1077 -14.01 -0.50 -8.39
N LYS A 1078 -12.79 -0.22 -8.88
CA LYS A 1078 -12.56 0.44 -10.18
C LYS A 1078 -13.18 -0.36 -11.32
N LEU A 1079 -12.98 -1.69 -11.33
CA LEU A 1079 -13.55 -2.58 -12.34
C LEU A 1079 -15.09 -2.60 -12.26
N LEU A 1080 -15.65 -2.71 -11.05
CA LEU A 1080 -17.11 -2.65 -10.84
C LEU A 1080 -17.71 -1.31 -11.29
N LYS A 1081 -17.04 -0.20 -11.00
CA LYS A 1081 -17.44 1.16 -11.42
C LYS A 1081 -17.43 1.31 -12.94
N ASN A 1082 -16.48 0.66 -13.62
CA ASN A 1082 -16.39 0.60 -15.07
C ASN A 1082 -17.37 -0.40 -15.70
N GLY A 1083 -18.30 -0.95 -14.91
CA GLY A 1083 -19.43 -1.74 -15.41
C GLY A 1083 -19.21 -3.25 -15.44
N LYS A 1084 -18.03 -3.74 -15.02
CA LYS A 1084 -17.76 -5.17 -14.87
C LYS A 1084 -18.68 -5.80 -13.83
N THR A 1085 -18.92 -7.09 -13.98
CA THR A 1085 -19.58 -7.93 -12.98
C THR A 1085 -18.63 -8.23 -11.81
N MET A 1086 -19.16 -8.71 -10.68
CA MET A 1086 -18.33 -9.14 -9.54
C MET A 1086 -17.35 -10.22 -9.96
N GLU A 1087 -17.83 -11.20 -10.72
CA GLU A 1087 -17.02 -12.30 -11.25
C GLU A 1087 -15.87 -11.78 -12.12
N GLU A 1088 -16.17 -10.97 -13.15
CA GLU A 1088 -15.12 -10.38 -13.99
C GLU A 1088 -14.14 -9.49 -13.20
N ALA A 1089 -14.62 -8.79 -12.17
CA ALA A 1089 -13.78 -7.93 -11.35
C ALA A 1089 -12.82 -8.75 -10.47
N LEU A 1090 -13.30 -9.84 -9.86
CA LEU A 1090 -12.50 -10.76 -9.06
C LEU A 1090 -11.52 -11.56 -9.92
N ASP A 1091 -11.95 -12.00 -11.10
CA ASP A 1091 -11.12 -12.71 -12.08
C ASP A 1091 -9.91 -11.87 -12.52
N ASN A 1092 -10.16 -10.63 -12.98
CA ASN A 1092 -9.09 -9.69 -13.34
C ASN A 1092 -8.20 -9.32 -12.14
N TYR A 1093 -8.81 -9.22 -10.96
CA TYR A 1093 -8.10 -8.92 -9.73
C TYR A 1093 -7.12 -10.04 -9.38
N TYR A 1094 -7.55 -11.29 -9.21
CA TYR A 1094 -6.65 -12.36 -8.76
C TYR A 1094 -5.69 -12.86 -9.84
N LYS A 1095 -6.12 -12.92 -11.12
CA LYS A 1095 -5.26 -13.35 -12.26
C LYS A 1095 -4.12 -12.39 -12.58
N GLY A 1096 -4.24 -11.10 -12.26
CA GLY A 1096 -3.18 -10.11 -12.53
C GLY A 1096 -1.86 -10.38 -11.81
N GLY A 1097 -1.85 -11.26 -10.79
CA GLY A 1097 -0.69 -11.55 -9.97
C GLY A 1097 -0.42 -10.43 -8.96
N TYR A 1098 -0.23 -10.81 -7.71
CA TYR A 1098 -0.05 -9.90 -6.57
C TYR A 1098 0.97 -8.78 -6.79
N ARG A 1099 2.13 -9.14 -7.33
CA ARG A 1099 3.21 -8.19 -7.55
C ARG A 1099 2.77 -7.13 -8.54
N ASN A 1100 2.15 -7.50 -9.65
CA ASN A 1100 1.67 -6.53 -10.64
C ASN A 1100 0.55 -5.67 -10.07
N ARG A 1101 -0.39 -6.20 -9.29
CA ARG A 1101 -1.45 -5.39 -8.67
C ARG A 1101 -0.94 -4.26 -7.78
N TYR A 1102 -0.01 -4.57 -6.88
CA TYR A 1102 0.59 -3.57 -6.00
C TYR A 1102 1.59 -2.68 -6.77
N THR A 1103 2.28 -3.25 -7.76
CA THR A 1103 3.25 -2.54 -8.58
C THR A 1103 2.58 -1.57 -9.54
N GLU A 1104 1.55 -1.92 -10.30
CA GLU A 1104 0.75 -0.99 -11.12
C GLU A 1104 0.18 0.16 -10.27
N PHE A 1105 -0.25 -0.17 -9.06
CA PHE A 1105 -0.73 0.82 -8.11
C PHE A 1105 0.38 1.79 -7.66
N THR A 1106 1.62 1.31 -7.42
CA THR A 1106 2.70 2.12 -6.83
C THR A 1106 3.79 2.60 -7.81
N ASN A 1107 3.99 1.97 -8.98
CA ASN A 1107 5.11 2.19 -9.90
C ASN A 1107 4.91 3.34 -10.88
N ASN A 1108 3.69 3.76 -11.12
CA ASN A 1108 3.40 4.95 -11.93
C ASN A 1108 3.89 6.25 -11.26
N TRP A 1109 4.46 6.21 -10.04
CA TRP A 1109 4.88 7.38 -9.29
C TRP A 1109 6.39 7.40 -9.05
N SER A 1110 7.03 8.54 -9.35
CA SER A 1110 8.42 8.79 -8.99
C SER A 1110 8.62 8.85 -7.46
N GLU A 1111 9.85 8.63 -6.98
CA GLU A 1111 10.18 8.77 -5.54
C GLU A 1111 9.86 10.18 -5.01
N ALA A 1112 9.95 11.20 -5.88
CA ALA A 1112 9.55 12.58 -5.58
C ALA A 1112 8.03 12.70 -5.39
N LYS A 1113 7.24 12.12 -6.32
CA LYS A 1113 5.77 12.09 -6.22
C LYS A 1113 5.33 11.45 -4.90
N VAL A 1114 5.84 10.27 -4.52
CA VAL A 1114 5.50 9.62 -3.22
C VAL A 1114 5.80 10.53 -2.01
N LYS A 1115 6.92 11.24 -2.03
CA LYS A 1115 7.32 12.16 -0.95
C LYS A 1115 6.43 13.40 -0.86
N ASP A 1116 6.16 14.05 -1.99
CA ASP A 1116 5.36 15.26 -2.06
C ASP A 1116 3.90 14.99 -1.70
N THR A 1117 3.43 13.81 -2.06
CA THR A 1117 2.12 13.28 -1.72
C THR A 1117 1.90 13.10 -0.24
N ALA A 1118 2.76 12.28 0.39
CA ALA A 1118 2.71 12.05 1.81
C ALA A 1118 2.91 13.37 2.55
N TYR A 1119 3.71 14.29 2.02
CA TYR A 1119 3.88 15.63 2.54
C TYR A 1119 2.58 16.46 2.50
N ILE A 1120 1.91 16.57 1.34
CA ILE A 1120 0.67 17.33 1.17
C ILE A 1120 -0.43 16.75 2.06
N TYR A 1121 -0.59 15.41 2.05
CA TYR A 1121 -1.58 14.72 2.87
C TYR A 1121 -1.34 14.98 4.37
N THR A 1122 -0.12 14.71 4.85
CA THR A 1122 0.20 14.92 6.28
C THR A 1122 0.24 16.39 6.69
N LYS A 1123 0.58 17.31 5.79
CA LYS A 1123 0.58 18.75 6.06
C LYS A 1123 -0.85 19.30 6.15
N ASN A 1124 -1.68 19.02 5.15
CA ASN A 1124 -3.05 19.54 5.07
C ASN A 1124 -3.96 18.90 6.13
N LYS A 1125 -3.75 17.63 6.47
CA LYS A 1125 -4.55 16.94 7.50
C LYS A 1125 -3.95 17.04 8.91
N TYR A 1126 -2.63 17.08 9.09
CA TYR A 1126 -1.99 17.04 10.42
C TYR A 1126 -1.17 18.27 10.82
N MET A 1127 -0.87 19.22 9.91
CA MET A 1127 -0.08 20.42 10.22
C MET A 1127 -0.83 21.76 10.02
N GLY A 1128 -2.07 21.76 9.49
CA GLY A 1128 -2.81 23.01 9.28
C GLY A 1128 -4.33 22.87 9.21
N VAL A 1129 -5.02 22.95 10.35
CA VAL A 1129 -6.44 23.36 10.46
C VAL A 1129 -7.52 22.26 10.54
N ILE A 1130 -7.31 20.99 10.17
CA ILE A 1130 -8.34 19.94 10.40
C ILE A 1130 -7.96 19.01 11.56
N ARG A 1131 -8.49 19.29 12.76
CA ARG A 1131 -8.59 18.26 13.81
C ARG A 1131 -9.60 17.23 13.34
N TRP A 1132 -9.12 16.09 12.84
CA TRP A 1132 -10.00 14.94 12.70
C TRP A 1132 -10.65 14.65 14.08
N PRO A 1133 -11.96 14.38 14.16
CA PRO A 1133 -12.64 14.07 15.42
C PRO A 1133 -12.07 12.85 16.15
N LEU A 1134 -11.19 12.09 15.50
CA LEU A 1134 -10.72 10.77 15.92
C LEU A 1134 -9.27 10.72 16.43
N PHE A 1135 -8.45 11.76 16.22
CA PHE A 1135 -7.13 11.79 16.87
C PHE A 1135 -7.32 11.94 18.38
N LYS A 1136 -6.80 10.99 19.14
CA LYS A 1136 -6.89 10.98 20.61
C LYS A 1136 -5.91 11.97 21.25
N TYR A 1137 -4.96 12.49 20.48
CA TYR A 1137 -3.87 13.35 20.94
C TYR A 1137 -3.63 14.53 20.00
N ASP A 1138 -3.15 15.64 20.57
CA ASP A 1138 -2.61 16.76 19.80
C ASP A 1138 -1.17 16.42 19.37
N PHE A 1139 -0.95 16.22 18.07
CA PHE A 1139 0.37 15.94 17.49
C PHE A 1139 1.12 17.23 17.23
N LYS A 1140 2.42 17.23 17.54
CA LYS A 1140 3.33 18.33 17.21
C LYS A 1140 3.91 18.15 15.81
N ALA A 1141 4.38 19.25 15.21
CA ALA A 1141 4.97 19.26 13.88
C ALA A 1141 6.08 18.20 13.68
N ASN A 1142 6.89 17.93 14.71
CA ASN A 1142 7.93 16.90 14.66
C ASN A 1142 7.37 15.46 14.69
N GLN A 1143 6.28 15.19 15.40
CA GLN A 1143 5.63 13.89 15.43
C GLN A 1143 4.88 13.63 14.13
N SER A 1144 4.15 14.62 13.61
CA SER A 1144 3.50 14.55 12.28
C SER A 1144 4.54 14.35 11.17
N LYS A 1145 5.69 15.04 11.26
CA LYS A 1145 6.82 14.82 10.34
C LYS A 1145 7.39 13.40 10.45
N ALA A 1146 7.56 12.88 11.67
CA ALA A 1146 8.09 11.54 11.90
C ALA A 1146 7.16 10.43 11.36
N ALA A 1147 5.84 10.59 11.51
CA ALA A 1147 4.85 9.67 10.94
C ALA A 1147 4.91 9.63 9.42
N ARG A 1148 4.94 10.81 8.77
CA ARG A 1148 5.13 10.93 7.31
C ARG A 1148 6.39 10.22 6.84
N ASP A 1149 7.52 10.53 7.48
CA ASP A 1149 8.82 10.00 7.06
C ASP A 1149 8.89 8.48 7.22
N ALA A 1150 8.26 7.92 8.26
CA ALA A 1150 8.16 6.48 8.44
C ALA A 1150 7.33 5.81 7.33
N PHE A 1151 6.15 6.37 7.01
CA PHE A 1151 5.27 5.86 5.97
C PHE A 1151 5.93 5.88 4.57
N VAL A 1152 6.59 6.98 4.23
CA VAL A 1152 7.32 7.10 2.95
C VAL A 1152 8.45 6.07 2.85
N GLU A 1153 9.20 5.86 3.93
CA GLU A 1153 10.27 4.85 3.95
C GLU A 1153 9.71 3.44 3.75
N PHE A 1154 8.58 3.13 4.39
CA PHE A 1154 7.88 1.87 4.23
C PHE A 1154 7.46 1.60 2.78
N VAL A 1155 6.73 2.52 2.15
CA VAL A 1155 6.28 2.35 0.76
C VAL A 1155 7.46 2.20 -0.21
N LEU A 1156 8.52 3.01 -0.05
CA LEU A 1156 9.67 2.98 -0.95
C LEU A 1156 10.55 1.74 -0.79
N GLU A 1157 10.66 1.16 0.40
CA GLU A 1157 11.39 -0.10 0.58
C GLU A 1157 10.64 -1.26 -0.05
N ARG A 1158 9.32 -1.32 0.14
CA ARG A 1158 8.50 -2.42 -0.38
C ARG A 1158 8.49 -2.47 -1.90
N ARG A 1159 8.47 -1.31 -2.56
CA ARG A 1159 8.72 -1.18 -4.02
C ARG A 1159 10.09 -1.70 -4.50
N LYS A 1160 11.09 -1.82 -3.62
CA LYS A 1160 12.47 -2.21 -3.95
C LYS A 1160 12.84 -3.62 -3.52
N SER A 1161 12.19 -4.15 -2.48
CA SER A 1161 12.37 -5.52 -1.98
C SER A 1161 11.55 -6.53 -2.77
N GLU A 1162 10.37 -6.10 -3.23
CA GLU A 1162 9.57 -6.76 -4.25
C GLU A 1162 9.94 -6.19 -5.63
#